data_AF-A0A8S3VDW8-F1
#
_entry.id   AF-A0A8S3VDW8-F1
#
_cell.length_a   1.000
_cell.length_b   1.000
_cell.length_c   1.000
_cell.angle_alpha   90.00
_cell.angle_beta   90.00
_cell.angle_gamma   90.00
#
_symmetry.space_group_name_H-M   'P 1'
#
loop_
_entity.id
_entity.type
_entity.pdbx_description
1 polymer ?
#
loop_
_entity_poly.entity_id
_entity_poly.type
_entity_poly.pdbx_seq_one_letter_code
_entity_poly.pdbx_strand_id
1 'polypeptide(L)'
;MEYLGDYCEEILKSCSKENFIAKVKSIPLHVNLNGHNVSIIGCSSILVLDNSVTRNIIKDGIEQWAASSGTILLRTSEKLKKLYALIGITNEKVEAIDIYTNHLLPKFRFLPRDYHLKHLAYVQKEMLAKSLDFNEKQNDLICVLKNVCFVPDYQQNLYQASHFKNPFNSLMKAMCRKDEFPGEPFQEECWRYLLETAGIESEVTSDLIVHFAQHVEGLGRTKVTDEVVKKSEMLIRHIFNRPELEKQDVLGRICGIKFIVPYMVEKWKTDVFNQPNAILICYKNSIPHEYSDICWTTCSVLPHAAHPQQLTWKSTKIRNKMIEQLQICKEPSLDSVIKHTQNICDSLKLMADDSQIHDKNVIKIKFVMVKIYACLLKYKDSNLMKYKKTLFYTPIIFHPKLKILVTCNRVVKSLQTDGIKPYLMEVPEEYGEYFKLFEVLGMNTRENICNFIRVLQHLKKDVGNKELLVTEMQTVQKALQGICNHFIKIDEQLTTDLVEMDALYLPSRNSVLANARSIVYSDNIDFEEKIGSDIGMPYMMQFEKLEVSTLGNIVSDFKKLPLQLQPNILSDLISKELNEESLEAKFNEKGRLFRDFVVSPQFLEAAVRITVHCLKKTHLGFADTNIDVNKIIAGIEKLRIRQVHDIRLSLVFHGKIVGKCKETCYYHTKDNEIDGIEHILLCSFEDREMSDWLVFNCRTICQTLQNCTNNEFIDTQGLLLIVLHHIRNPDDISRALDRIGISQFSVMRGCSTSIFPPAGTVVHPDWHCYLDNSFSDFDIGEYVALLLNEETKDKNVFIPALYQYAIIVQKCEAASTSNLLDSILCRYEVNVGERTEIKMAYDLYKFNRKKQESSKELSPFLDIADGPKDDRNLDDIFKEVKDIVKAAWSLPEDERRKVIKRLYKKWHPDKNHGNEDLAKTVFQFLQQIVLKMESGQDIDSDSSSTFKPPSSSYFYSYFRTWDEDARHDSSRNQRRGKRGGRSGHTKRQPQEPVPSHHESRQWIKQAKVHLTGAVEFLPHAEKGPNFNIICMICYQSVEMALKAMFYQKDANSIPDTKNILELAVKLDRGLDTLVQKLVLMPYKSPVPYWSLYQTEFELKTGQ
;
A
#
# COMPACT_ATOMS: atom_id res chain seq x y z
N MET A 1 87.03 -75.68 -76.02
CA MET A 1 85.60 -75.34 -76.17
C MET A 1 85.04 -75.81 -77.51
N GLU A 2 85.61 -75.42 -78.65
CA GLU A 2 85.18 -75.89 -79.99
C GLU A 2 85.13 -77.42 -80.07
N TYR A 3 86.22 -78.09 -79.64
CA TYR A 3 86.27 -79.55 -79.60
C TYR A 3 85.13 -80.20 -78.79
N LEU A 4 84.74 -79.62 -77.65
CA LEU A 4 83.67 -80.20 -76.85
C LEU A 4 82.31 -79.96 -77.50
N GLY A 5 82.04 -78.76 -78.03
CA GLY A 5 80.77 -78.41 -78.67
C GLY A 5 80.47 -79.20 -79.94
N ASP A 6 81.47 -79.39 -80.79
CA ASP A 6 81.33 -80.05 -82.09
C ASP A 6 81.32 -81.59 -81.98
N TYR A 7 81.98 -82.14 -80.95
CA TYR A 7 82.09 -83.59 -80.74
C TYR A 7 81.25 -84.12 -79.56
N CYS A 8 80.34 -83.33 -78.97
CA CYS A 8 79.45 -83.74 -77.87
C CYS A 8 78.76 -85.09 -78.11
N GLU A 9 78.21 -85.28 -79.31
CA GLU A 9 77.46 -86.48 -79.68
C GLU A 9 78.36 -87.71 -79.87
N GLU A 10 79.62 -87.52 -80.31
CA GLU A 10 80.59 -88.60 -80.38
C GLU A 10 81.13 -88.99 -79.00
N ILE A 11 81.34 -88.03 -78.10
CA ILE A 11 81.80 -88.31 -76.74
C ILE A 11 80.71 -89.04 -75.94
N LEU A 12 79.43 -88.75 -76.17
CA LEU A 12 78.29 -89.48 -75.59
C LEU A 12 78.21 -90.95 -76.03
N LYS A 13 78.83 -91.35 -77.15
CA LYS A 13 78.96 -92.77 -77.54
C LYS A 13 79.97 -93.52 -76.68
N SER A 14 80.89 -92.80 -76.01
CA SER A 14 82.00 -93.36 -75.23
C SER A 14 81.80 -93.32 -73.71
N CYS A 15 80.73 -92.67 -73.21
CA CYS A 15 80.43 -92.53 -71.78
C CYS A 15 78.93 -92.36 -71.54
N SER A 16 78.41 -92.86 -70.40
CA SER A 16 77.00 -92.67 -70.01
C SER A 16 76.64 -91.18 -69.91
N LYS A 17 75.49 -90.78 -70.45
CA LYS A 17 74.99 -89.40 -70.49
C LYS A 17 75.06 -88.71 -69.11
N GLU A 18 74.74 -89.41 -68.03
CA GLU A 18 74.77 -88.88 -66.66
C GLU A 18 76.20 -88.54 -66.18
N ASN A 19 77.17 -89.46 -66.35
CA ASN A 19 78.57 -89.18 -66.02
C ASN A 19 79.19 -88.10 -66.91
N PHE A 20 78.80 -88.05 -68.20
CA PHE A 20 79.22 -86.99 -69.10
C PHE A 20 78.69 -85.62 -68.64
N ILE A 21 77.39 -85.52 -68.32
CA ILE A 21 76.78 -84.30 -67.79
C ILE A 21 77.43 -83.89 -66.45
N ALA A 22 77.67 -84.83 -65.53
CA ALA A 22 78.32 -84.55 -64.25
C ALA A 22 79.76 -84.00 -64.42
N LYS A 23 80.57 -84.62 -65.30
CA LYS A 23 81.92 -84.13 -65.63
C LYS A 23 81.88 -82.77 -66.33
N VAL A 24 81.00 -82.58 -67.31
CA VAL A 24 80.85 -81.29 -68.01
C VAL A 24 80.46 -80.19 -67.03
N LYS A 25 79.53 -80.46 -66.09
CA LYS A 25 79.18 -79.51 -65.03
C LYS A 25 80.36 -79.17 -64.11
N SER A 26 81.25 -80.12 -63.83
CA SER A 26 82.44 -79.94 -62.97
C SER A 26 83.58 -79.13 -63.59
N ILE A 27 83.62 -79.00 -64.92
CA ILE A 27 84.71 -78.31 -65.63
C ILE A 27 84.40 -76.80 -65.69
N PRO A 28 85.39 -75.91 -65.46
CA PRO A 28 85.23 -74.47 -65.68
C PRO A 28 85.23 -74.14 -67.18
N LEU A 29 84.21 -74.62 -67.88
CA LEU A 29 84.01 -74.40 -69.32
C LEU A 29 83.02 -73.25 -69.60
N HIS A 30 82.20 -72.91 -68.61
CA HIS A 30 81.07 -71.99 -68.78
C HIS A 30 81.50 -70.56 -68.44
N VAL A 31 81.15 -69.59 -69.28
CA VAL A 31 81.52 -68.19 -69.05
C VAL A 31 80.42 -67.50 -68.25
N ASN A 32 80.73 -66.98 -67.07
CA ASN A 32 79.79 -66.20 -66.27
C ASN A 32 79.60 -64.78 -66.84
N LEU A 33 78.71 -63.97 -66.23
CA LEU A 33 78.43 -62.61 -66.72
C LEU A 33 79.61 -61.63 -66.67
N ASN A 34 80.66 -61.89 -65.90
CA ASN A 34 81.88 -61.06 -65.86
C ASN A 34 82.95 -61.52 -66.86
N GLY A 35 82.79 -62.69 -67.46
CA GLY A 35 83.75 -63.25 -68.42
C GLY A 35 84.69 -64.30 -67.83
N HIS A 36 84.47 -64.72 -66.58
CA HIS A 36 85.24 -65.77 -65.93
C HIS A 36 84.70 -67.15 -66.27
N ASN A 37 85.61 -68.10 -66.47
CA ASN A 37 85.28 -69.50 -66.68
C ASN A 37 84.95 -70.18 -65.34
N VAL A 38 83.74 -70.71 -65.21
CA VAL A 38 83.18 -71.25 -63.97
C VAL A 38 82.62 -72.66 -64.17
N SER A 39 82.70 -73.46 -63.11
CA SER A 39 81.98 -74.73 -63.02
C SER A 39 80.54 -74.46 -62.58
N ILE A 40 79.60 -75.27 -63.08
CA ILE A 40 78.17 -75.21 -62.75
C ILE A 40 77.72 -76.36 -61.83
N ILE A 41 78.67 -77.06 -61.21
CA ILE A 41 78.36 -78.18 -60.32
C ILE A 41 77.82 -77.68 -58.97
N GLY A 42 76.76 -78.29 -58.47
CA GLY A 42 76.10 -77.89 -57.22
C GLY A 42 75.17 -76.67 -57.32
N CYS A 43 75.08 -76.01 -58.48
CA CYS A 43 74.12 -74.93 -58.69
C CYS A 43 72.68 -75.47 -58.79
N SER A 44 71.79 -74.92 -57.97
CA SER A 44 70.36 -75.26 -57.93
C SER A 44 69.57 -74.75 -59.15
N SER A 45 70.04 -73.67 -59.78
CA SER A 45 69.41 -73.05 -60.95
C SER A 45 70.48 -72.49 -61.88
N ILE A 46 70.39 -72.79 -63.18
CA ILE A 46 71.39 -72.41 -64.19
C ILE A 46 70.67 -71.69 -65.32
N LEU A 47 71.07 -70.46 -65.61
CA LEU A 47 70.48 -69.64 -66.66
C LEU A 47 71.56 -69.20 -67.64
N VAL A 48 71.39 -69.53 -68.91
CA VAL A 48 72.22 -69.07 -70.03
C VAL A 48 71.52 -67.89 -70.71
N LEU A 49 72.21 -66.75 -70.80
CA LEU A 49 71.65 -65.47 -71.22
C LEU A 49 72.22 -65.04 -72.57
N ASP A 50 71.35 -64.63 -73.47
CA ASP A 50 71.75 -64.09 -74.77
C ASP A 50 72.52 -62.77 -74.63
N ASN A 51 73.36 -62.48 -75.62
CA ASN A 51 74.23 -61.30 -75.60
C ASN A 51 73.46 -59.97 -75.45
N SER A 52 72.23 -59.88 -75.95
CA SER A 52 71.34 -58.72 -75.77
C SER A 52 70.91 -58.55 -74.31
N VAL A 53 70.51 -59.65 -73.66
CA VAL A 53 70.07 -59.69 -72.26
C VAL A 53 71.25 -59.45 -71.32
N THR A 54 72.42 -60.00 -71.64
CA THR A 54 73.68 -59.83 -70.90
C THR A 54 74.12 -58.35 -70.83
N ARG A 55 73.78 -57.54 -71.85
CA ARG A 55 74.04 -56.08 -71.86
C ARG A 55 73.02 -55.30 -71.03
N ASN A 56 71.82 -55.86 -70.86
CA ASN A 56 70.70 -55.25 -70.15
C ASN A 56 70.56 -55.80 -68.71
N ILE A 57 71.67 -56.16 -68.06
CA ILE A 57 71.72 -56.55 -66.65
C ILE A 57 72.94 -55.90 -65.99
N ILE A 58 72.73 -55.29 -64.82
CA ILE A 58 73.81 -54.78 -63.96
C ILE A 58 74.69 -55.93 -63.48
N LYS A 59 75.99 -55.88 -63.74
CA LYS A 59 76.94 -56.96 -63.41
C LYS A 59 77.50 -56.90 -61.99
N ASP A 60 77.40 -55.73 -61.36
CA ASP A 60 77.96 -55.46 -60.03
C ASP A 60 77.35 -56.39 -58.98
N GLY A 61 78.17 -57.11 -58.19
CA GLY A 61 77.69 -57.98 -57.11
C GLY A 61 77.04 -59.31 -57.52
N ILE A 62 76.78 -59.55 -58.81
CA ILE A 62 76.10 -60.77 -59.28
C ILE A 62 76.88 -62.05 -58.97
N GLU A 63 78.22 -62.05 -59.03
CA GLU A 63 79.00 -63.27 -58.72
C GLU A 63 78.82 -63.70 -57.26
N GLN A 64 78.80 -62.75 -56.33
CA GLN A 64 78.64 -62.99 -54.90
C GLN A 64 77.20 -63.43 -54.59
N TRP A 65 76.23 -62.80 -55.26
CA TRP A 65 74.83 -63.23 -55.24
C TRP A 65 74.68 -64.64 -55.81
N ALA A 66 75.31 -64.97 -56.92
CA ALA A 66 75.23 -66.27 -57.58
C ALA A 66 75.79 -67.40 -56.70
N ALA A 67 76.94 -67.15 -56.06
CA ALA A 67 77.56 -68.08 -55.12
C ALA A 67 76.66 -68.38 -53.91
N SER A 68 76.00 -67.34 -53.37
CA SER A 68 75.19 -67.45 -52.14
C SER A 68 73.74 -67.87 -52.39
N SER A 69 73.20 -67.58 -53.58
CA SER A 69 71.82 -67.90 -53.98
C SER A 69 71.65 -69.30 -54.58
N GLY A 70 72.76 -69.93 -54.99
CA GLY A 70 72.77 -71.18 -55.74
C GLY A 70 72.25 -71.05 -57.18
N THR A 71 72.10 -69.83 -57.70
CA THR A 71 71.67 -69.53 -59.07
C THR A 71 72.84 -68.95 -59.87
N ILE A 72 73.20 -69.54 -61.01
CA ILE A 72 74.31 -69.05 -61.84
C ILE A 72 73.82 -68.49 -63.18
N LEU A 73 74.33 -67.32 -63.56
CA LEU A 73 74.05 -66.64 -64.81
C LEU A 73 75.25 -66.77 -65.75
N LEU A 74 75.05 -67.40 -66.89
CA LEU A 74 76.06 -67.68 -67.91
C LEU A 74 75.83 -66.86 -69.17
N ARG A 75 76.89 -66.51 -69.90
CA ARG A 75 76.79 -65.91 -71.24
C ARG A 75 76.52 -66.99 -72.28
N THR A 76 75.62 -66.72 -73.22
CA THR A 76 75.40 -67.61 -74.38
C THR A 76 76.68 -67.70 -75.20
N SER A 77 77.04 -68.93 -75.57
CA SER A 77 78.09 -69.21 -76.55
C SER A 77 77.50 -70.11 -77.62
N GLU A 78 77.59 -69.71 -78.89
CA GLU A 78 77.09 -70.53 -80.01
C GLU A 78 77.75 -71.92 -80.02
N LYS A 79 79.02 -71.98 -79.61
CA LYS A 79 79.82 -73.19 -79.50
C LYS A 79 79.30 -74.15 -78.42
N LEU A 80 78.62 -73.66 -77.40
CA LEU A 80 78.09 -74.45 -76.28
C LEU A 80 76.58 -74.68 -76.36
N LYS A 81 75.90 -74.19 -77.40
CA LYS A 81 74.43 -74.25 -77.54
C LYS A 81 73.92 -75.69 -77.61
N LYS A 82 74.58 -76.57 -78.38
CA LYS A 82 74.27 -78.01 -78.45
C LYS A 82 74.48 -78.70 -77.10
N LEU A 83 75.55 -78.33 -76.38
CA LEU A 83 75.89 -78.85 -75.06
C LEU A 83 74.86 -78.43 -73.99
N TYR A 84 74.39 -77.18 -73.99
CA TYR A 84 73.35 -76.71 -73.07
C TYR A 84 72.00 -77.41 -73.29
N ALA A 85 71.62 -77.67 -74.55
CA ALA A 85 70.42 -78.45 -74.89
C ALA A 85 70.51 -79.90 -74.36
N LEU A 86 71.68 -80.53 -74.43
CA LEU A 86 71.94 -81.88 -73.88
C LEU A 86 71.87 -81.94 -72.35
N ILE A 87 72.24 -80.85 -71.65
CA ILE A 87 72.20 -80.72 -70.18
C ILE A 87 70.79 -80.39 -69.68
N GLY A 88 69.83 -80.10 -70.58
CA GLY A 88 68.47 -79.69 -70.23
C GLY A 88 68.34 -78.22 -69.84
N ILE A 89 69.31 -77.38 -70.25
CA ILE A 89 69.27 -75.93 -70.03
C ILE A 89 68.67 -75.30 -71.30
N THR A 90 67.34 -75.17 -71.31
CA THR A 90 66.57 -74.55 -72.40
C THR A 90 66.04 -73.21 -71.93
N ASN A 91 66.79 -72.13 -72.18
CA ASN A 91 66.35 -70.77 -71.92
C ASN A 91 65.71 -70.19 -73.17
N GLU A 92 64.44 -70.52 -73.43
CA GLU A 92 63.69 -69.89 -74.50
C GLU A 92 63.18 -68.51 -74.04
N LYS A 93 63.68 -67.46 -74.69
CA LYS A 93 63.24 -66.05 -74.61
C LYS A 93 63.12 -65.48 -73.18
N VAL A 94 64.18 -65.63 -72.38
CA VAL A 94 64.29 -64.97 -71.07
C VAL A 94 64.76 -63.53 -71.28
N GLU A 95 63.97 -62.54 -70.87
CA GLU A 95 64.36 -61.13 -70.87
C GLU A 95 65.03 -60.72 -69.56
N ALA A 96 65.64 -59.53 -69.54
CA ALA A 96 66.23 -59.00 -68.32
C ALA A 96 65.22 -58.90 -67.17
N ILE A 97 63.97 -58.54 -67.48
CA ILE A 97 62.89 -58.44 -66.49
C ILE A 97 62.57 -59.79 -65.85
N ASP A 98 62.53 -60.87 -66.64
CA ASP A 98 62.23 -62.23 -66.16
C ASP A 98 63.28 -62.72 -65.15
N ILE A 99 64.55 -62.30 -65.32
CA ILE A 99 65.66 -62.63 -64.42
C ILE A 99 65.54 -61.87 -63.10
N TYR A 100 65.18 -60.59 -63.17
CA TYR A 100 64.96 -59.80 -61.96
C TYR A 100 63.75 -60.31 -61.18
N THR A 101 62.62 -60.58 -61.85
CA THR A 101 61.37 -61.07 -61.25
C THR A 101 61.54 -62.47 -60.64
N ASN A 102 62.04 -63.45 -61.40
CA ASN A 102 61.97 -64.85 -60.98
C ASN A 102 63.18 -65.33 -60.17
N HIS A 103 64.33 -64.66 -60.30
CA HIS A 103 65.58 -65.15 -59.74
C HIS A 103 66.25 -64.14 -58.81
N LEU A 104 66.55 -62.91 -59.26
CA LEU A 104 67.37 -61.96 -58.51
C LEU A 104 66.62 -61.37 -57.31
N LEU A 105 65.46 -60.75 -57.51
CA LEU A 105 64.71 -60.06 -56.46
C LEU A 105 64.16 -60.99 -55.36
N PRO A 106 63.63 -62.20 -55.64
CA PRO A 106 63.21 -63.14 -54.58
C PRO A 106 64.36 -63.53 -53.64
N LYS A 107 65.59 -63.44 -54.14
CA LYS A 107 66.83 -63.78 -53.45
C LYS A 107 67.70 -62.55 -53.16
N PHE A 108 67.12 -61.35 -53.12
CA PHE A 108 67.85 -60.08 -53.05
C PHE A 108 68.78 -59.96 -51.83
N ARG A 109 68.41 -60.61 -50.71
CA ARG A 109 69.23 -60.68 -49.48
C ARG A 109 70.65 -61.24 -49.68
N PHE A 110 70.88 -62.04 -50.74
CA PHE A 110 72.19 -62.61 -51.06
C PHE A 110 73.07 -61.67 -51.89
N LEU A 111 72.52 -60.57 -52.39
CA LEU A 111 73.30 -59.53 -53.07
C LEU A 111 74.00 -58.68 -52.00
N PRO A 112 75.27 -58.29 -52.18
CA PRO A 112 75.97 -57.40 -51.24
C PRO A 112 75.31 -56.03 -51.18
N ARG A 113 75.29 -55.42 -49.98
CA ARG A 113 74.60 -54.16 -49.72
C ARG A 113 75.06 -53.01 -50.61
N ASP A 114 76.35 -52.93 -50.92
CA ASP A 114 76.95 -51.87 -51.74
C ASP A 114 76.38 -51.79 -53.17
N TYR A 115 75.74 -52.88 -53.63
CA TYR A 115 75.20 -52.98 -54.99
C TYR A 115 73.67 -52.90 -55.03
N HIS A 116 72.97 -52.98 -53.90
CA HIS A 116 71.50 -52.96 -53.84
C HIS A 116 70.92 -51.75 -54.57
N LEU A 117 71.42 -50.54 -54.27
CA LEU A 117 70.94 -49.30 -54.87
C LEU A 117 71.15 -49.25 -56.40
N LYS A 118 72.25 -49.81 -56.91
CA LYS A 118 72.52 -49.84 -58.37
C LYS A 118 71.51 -50.71 -59.10
N HIS A 119 71.20 -51.88 -58.54
CA HIS A 119 70.20 -52.79 -59.09
C HIS A 119 68.79 -52.19 -59.00
N LEU A 120 68.43 -51.56 -57.88
CA LEU A 120 67.11 -50.91 -57.72
C LEU A 120 66.96 -49.69 -58.63
N ALA A 121 68.00 -48.87 -58.80
CA ALA A 121 67.99 -47.76 -59.74
C ALA A 121 67.83 -48.24 -61.19
N TYR A 122 68.41 -49.39 -61.54
CA TYR A 122 68.23 -50.01 -62.85
C TYR A 122 66.80 -50.53 -63.05
N VAL A 123 66.25 -51.23 -62.06
CA VAL A 123 64.84 -51.69 -62.06
C VAL A 123 63.90 -50.51 -62.26
N GLN A 124 64.11 -49.43 -61.51
CA GLN A 124 63.29 -48.22 -61.62
C GLN A 124 63.40 -47.55 -62.99
N LYS A 125 64.62 -47.33 -63.50
CA LYS A 125 64.87 -46.51 -64.70
C LYS A 125 64.70 -47.27 -66.02
N GLU A 126 64.93 -48.57 -66.06
CA GLU A 126 64.96 -49.33 -67.32
C GLU A 126 63.81 -50.34 -67.43
N MET A 127 63.35 -50.90 -66.29
CA MET A 127 62.27 -51.90 -66.29
C MET A 127 60.89 -51.31 -66.00
N LEU A 128 60.83 -50.29 -65.13
CA LEU A 128 59.57 -49.65 -64.74
C LEU A 128 59.33 -48.30 -65.44
N ALA A 129 60.34 -47.67 -66.07
CA ALA A 129 60.23 -46.29 -66.58
C ALA A 129 59.44 -46.10 -67.89
N LYS A 130 58.58 -47.04 -68.26
CA LYS A 130 57.76 -46.94 -69.48
C LYS A 130 56.33 -47.32 -69.18
N SER A 131 55.42 -46.37 -69.47
CA SER A 131 53.96 -46.50 -69.62
C SER A 131 53.10 -46.03 -68.43
N LEU A 132 51.91 -45.50 -68.77
CA LEU A 132 50.77 -45.28 -67.87
C LEU A 132 50.14 -46.61 -67.42
N ASP A 133 50.33 -47.68 -68.18
CA ASP A 133 49.85 -49.04 -67.93
C ASP A 133 51.00 -50.07 -67.95
N PHE A 134 51.11 -50.89 -66.91
CA PHE A 134 52.12 -51.94 -66.83
C PHE A 134 51.71 -53.18 -67.64
N ASN A 135 52.64 -53.75 -68.40
CA ASN A 135 52.43 -55.04 -69.05
C ASN A 135 52.45 -56.21 -68.04
N GLU A 136 52.05 -57.41 -68.45
CA GLU A 136 51.98 -58.60 -67.58
C GLU A 136 53.30 -58.87 -66.83
N LYS A 137 54.44 -58.86 -67.55
CA LYS A 137 55.78 -59.06 -66.95
C LYS A 137 56.18 -57.97 -65.94
N GLN A 138 55.79 -56.72 -66.19
CA GLN A 138 55.99 -55.61 -65.26
C GLN A 138 55.09 -55.73 -64.04
N ASN A 139 53.84 -56.21 -64.20
CA ASN A 139 52.97 -56.51 -63.07
C ASN A 139 53.52 -57.65 -62.21
N ASP A 140 54.07 -58.70 -62.82
CA ASP A 140 54.76 -59.78 -62.10
C ASP A 140 55.98 -59.24 -61.32
N LEU A 141 56.79 -58.39 -61.95
CA LEU A 141 57.90 -57.71 -61.31
C LEU A 141 57.43 -56.88 -60.10
N ILE A 142 56.35 -56.11 -60.24
CA ILE A 142 55.76 -55.30 -59.17
C ILE A 142 55.24 -56.20 -58.04
N CYS A 143 54.60 -57.32 -58.35
CA CYS A 143 54.16 -58.32 -57.36
C CYS A 143 55.33 -58.89 -56.56
N VAL A 144 56.47 -59.14 -57.20
CA VAL A 144 57.70 -59.54 -56.50
C VAL A 144 58.25 -58.39 -55.66
N LEU A 145 58.38 -57.19 -56.22
CA LEU A 145 58.89 -56.01 -55.52
C LEU A 145 58.12 -55.71 -54.23
N LYS A 146 56.80 -55.86 -54.22
CA LYS A 146 55.94 -55.69 -53.03
C LYS A 146 56.30 -56.64 -51.88
N ASN A 147 56.85 -57.81 -52.19
CA ASN A 147 57.16 -58.85 -51.21
C ASN A 147 58.64 -58.88 -50.80
N VAL A 148 59.51 -58.14 -51.49
CA VAL A 148 60.96 -58.17 -51.25
C VAL A 148 61.34 -57.17 -50.16
N CYS A 149 62.17 -57.62 -49.22
CA CYS A 149 62.77 -56.74 -48.23
C CYS A 149 64.01 -56.04 -48.83
N PHE A 150 63.85 -54.79 -49.27
CA PHE A 150 64.94 -53.99 -49.83
C PHE A 150 65.02 -52.57 -49.27
N VAL A 151 64.03 -52.15 -48.48
CA VAL A 151 63.99 -50.80 -47.91
C VAL A 151 64.61 -50.81 -46.51
N PRO A 152 65.68 -50.04 -46.24
CA PRO A 152 66.31 -49.98 -44.93
C PRO A 152 65.51 -49.13 -43.94
N ASP A 153 65.53 -49.50 -42.66
CA ASP A 153 65.23 -48.59 -41.54
C ASP A 153 66.45 -47.72 -41.19
N TYR A 154 66.36 -46.90 -40.12
CA TYR A 154 67.49 -46.09 -39.63
C TYR A 154 68.66 -46.93 -39.07
N GLN A 155 68.42 -48.21 -38.74
CA GLN A 155 69.41 -49.16 -38.27
C GLN A 155 69.98 -50.04 -39.41
N GLN A 156 69.61 -49.76 -40.67
CA GLN A 156 70.01 -50.49 -41.88
C GLN A 156 69.44 -51.92 -42.03
N ASN A 157 68.40 -52.26 -41.26
CA ASN A 157 67.64 -53.50 -41.40
C ASN A 157 66.65 -53.39 -42.58
N LEU A 158 66.56 -54.44 -43.40
CA LEU A 158 65.69 -54.42 -44.59
C LEU A 158 64.29 -54.92 -44.30
N TYR A 159 63.32 -54.13 -44.74
CA TYR A 159 61.90 -54.45 -44.71
C TYR A 159 61.27 -54.30 -46.09
N GLN A 160 60.06 -54.83 -46.22
CA GLN A 160 59.20 -54.57 -47.38
C GLN A 160 58.81 -53.09 -47.40
N ALA A 161 58.59 -52.53 -48.59
CA ALA A 161 58.18 -51.13 -48.72
C ALA A 161 56.87 -50.82 -47.97
N SER A 162 55.93 -51.78 -47.93
CA SER A 162 54.65 -51.69 -47.21
C SER A 162 54.78 -51.55 -45.69
N HIS A 163 55.95 -51.85 -45.11
CA HIS A 163 56.20 -51.63 -43.68
C HIS A 163 56.28 -50.15 -43.33
N PHE A 164 56.65 -49.30 -44.29
CA PHE A 164 56.89 -47.88 -44.08
C PHE A 164 55.75 -47.02 -44.62
N LYS A 165 55.57 -45.86 -43.99
CA LYS A 165 54.69 -44.79 -44.47
C LYS A 165 55.40 -43.97 -45.55
N ASN A 166 54.64 -43.42 -46.50
CA ASN A 166 55.20 -42.62 -47.57
C ASN A 166 55.73 -41.26 -47.05
N PRO A 167 57.05 -41.00 -47.13
CA PRO A 167 57.66 -39.74 -46.64
C PRO A 167 57.33 -38.52 -47.51
N PHE A 168 56.84 -38.72 -48.73
CA PHE A 168 56.44 -37.66 -49.67
C PHE A 168 54.99 -37.20 -49.44
N ASN A 169 54.21 -37.92 -48.64
CA ASN A 169 52.91 -37.47 -48.20
C ASN A 169 53.06 -36.43 -47.07
N SER A 170 52.72 -35.17 -47.38
CA SER A 170 52.88 -34.06 -46.42
C SER A 170 52.17 -34.27 -45.07
N LEU A 171 51.01 -34.93 -45.03
CA LEU A 171 50.28 -35.18 -43.79
C LEU A 171 50.97 -36.28 -42.97
N MET A 172 51.35 -37.39 -43.61
CA MET A 172 52.03 -38.49 -42.93
C MET A 172 53.36 -38.01 -42.37
N LYS A 173 54.16 -37.28 -43.16
CA LYS A 173 55.42 -36.67 -42.73
C LYS A 173 55.28 -35.77 -41.50
N ALA A 174 54.14 -35.09 -41.37
CA ALA A 174 53.87 -34.26 -40.21
C ALA A 174 53.40 -35.07 -38.98
N MET A 175 52.65 -36.15 -39.17
CA MET A 175 51.93 -36.86 -38.10
C MET A 175 52.61 -38.13 -37.59
N CYS A 176 53.36 -38.83 -38.43
CA CYS A 176 54.05 -40.08 -38.09
C CYS A 176 55.42 -39.80 -37.48
N ARG A 177 55.93 -40.77 -36.73
CA ARG A 177 57.27 -40.70 -36.15
C ARG A 177 58.34 -40.94 -37.20
N LYS A 178 59.57 -40.49 -36.91
CA LYS A 178 60.68 -40.61 -37.86
C LYS A 178 60.95 -42.06 -38.26
N ASP A 179 60.86 -42.99 -37.31
CA ASP A 179 61.08 -44.44 -37.45
C ASP A 179 60.03 -45.17 -38.29
N GLU A 180 58.88 -44.54 -38.57
CA GLU A 180 57.86 -45.09 -39.48
C GLU A 180 58.18 -44.83 -40.97
N PHE A 181 59.24 -44.04 -41.25
CA PHE A 181 59.71 -43.73 -42.60
C PHE A 181 60.96 -44.54 -42.96
N PRO A 182 61.20 -44.77 -44.26
CA PRO A 182 62.40 -45.47 -44.69
C PRO A 182 63.66 -44.66 -44.37
N GLY A 183 64.78 -45.33 -44.15
CA GLY A 183 66.10 -44.72 -43.99
C GLY A 183 66.66 -44.13 -45.29
N GLU A 184 67.76 -43.39 -45.19
CA GLU A 184 68.48 -42.88 -46.37
C GLU A 184 68.96 -44.03 -47.28
N PRO A 185 68.92 -43.90 -48.62
CA PRO A 185 68.56 -42.71 -49.41
C PRO A 185 67.08 -42.66 -49.84
N PHE A 186 66.21 -43.55 -49.36
CA PHE A 186 64.83 -43.70 -49.84
C PHE A 186 63.87 -42.56 -49.46
N GLN A 187 64.37 -41.53 -48.77
CA GLN A 187 63.65 -40.27 -48.54
C GLN A 187 63.86 -39.24 -49.66
N GLU A 188 64.76 -39.49 -50.61
CA GLU A 188 64.97 -38.61 -51.77
C GLU A 188 63.88 -38.80 -52.83
N GLU A 189 63.43 -37.69 -53.45
CA GLU A 189 62.32 -37.70 -54.43
C GLU A 189 62.57 -38.65 -55.61
N CYS A 190 63.84 -38.91 -55.95
CA CYS A 190 64.20 -39.81 -57.04
C CYS A 190 63.70 -41.25 -56.81
N TRP A 191 63.47 -41.68 -55.56
CA TRP A 191 63.00 -43.03 -55.23
C TRP A 191 61.48 -43.15 -55.07
N ARG A 192 60.76 -42.03 -55.06
CA ARG A 192 59.32 -41.98 -54.83
C ARG A 192 58.54 -42.96 -55.70
N TYR A 193 58.81 -42.95 -57.01
CA TYR A 193 58.13 -43.79 -57.98
C TYR A 193 58.35 -45.30 -57.70
N LEU A 194 59.57 -45.69 -57.33
CA LEU A 194 59.89 -47.08 -56.99
C LEU A 194 59.17 -47.52 -55.70
N LEU A 195 59.10 -46.65 -54.69
CA LEU A 195 58.46 -46.97 -53.42
C LEU A 195 56.94 -47.06 -53.56
N GLU A 196 56.32 -46.13 -54.30
CA GLU A 196 54.88 -46.16 -54.61
C GLU A 196 54.51 -47.44 -55.39
N THR A 197 55.32 -47.83 -56.38
CA THR A 197 55.11 -49.09 -57.13
C THR A 197 55.36 -50.34 -56.28
N ALA A 198 56.36 -50.31 -55.39
CA ALA A 198 56.64 -51.38 -54.43
C ALA A 198 55.62 -51.47 -53.27
N GLY A 199 54.61 -50.59 -53.24
CA GLY A 199 53.52 -50.67 -52.28
C GLY A 199 53.80 -50.02 -50.92
N ILE A 200 54.64 -48.98 -50.86
CA ILE A 200 54.75 -48.13 -49.68
C ILE A 200 53.38 -47.55 -49.31
N GLU A 201 53.07 -47.48 -48.01
CA GLU A 201 51.75 -47.03 -47.57
C GLU A 201 51.60 -45.52 -47.84
N SER A 202 50.91 -45.21 -48.93
CA SER A 202 50.73 -43.84 -49.45
C SER A 202 49.32 -43.31 -49.23
N GLU A 203 48.34 -44.22 -49.09
CA GLU A 203 46.96 -43.89 -48.83
C GLU A 203 46.75 -43.57 -47.35
N VAL A 204 46.19 -42.40 -47.06
CA VAL A 204 45.76 -42.06 -45.70
C VAL A 204 44.41 -42.71 -45.46
N THR A 205 44.40 -43.89 -44.85
CA THR A 205 43.17 -44.66 -44.57
C THR A 205 42.27 -43.94 -43.56
N SER A 206 41.00 -44.34 -43.51
CA SER A 206 40.02 -43.85 -42.52
C SER A 206 40.52 -43.98 -41.07
N ASP A 207 41.12 -45.12 -40.74
CA ASP A 207 41.63 -45.39 -39.39
C ASP A 207 42.84 -44.52 -39.06
N LEU A 208 43.68 -44.23 -40.05
CA LEU A 208 44.83 -43.35 -39.87
C LEU A 208 44.38 -41.90 -39.61
N ILE A 209 43.30 -41.43 -40.22
CA ILE A 209 42.71 -40.11 -39.93
C ILE A 209 42.24 -40.03 -38.46
N VAL A 210 41.55 -41.07 -37.99
CA VAL A 210 41.09 -41.14 -36.58
C VAL A 210 42.28 -41.16 -35.63
N HIS A 211 43.32 -41.95 -35.94
CA HIS A 211 44.55 -41.98 -35.16
C HIS A 211 45.28 -40.63 -35.15
N PHE A 212 45.37 -39.94 -36.30
CA PHE A 212 45.96 -38.61 -36.38
C PHE A 212 45.16 -37.58 -35.57
N ALA A 213 43.82 -37.66 -35.56
CA ALA A 213 42.99 -36.81 -34.71
C ALA A 213 43.26 -37.06 -33.22
N GLN A 214 43.34 -38.32 -32.79
CA GLN A 214 43.69 -38.69 -31.41
C GLN A 214 45.12 -38.26 -31.03
N HIS A 215 46.05 -38.35 -31.99
CA HIS A 215 47.42 -37.91 -31.79
C HIS A 215 47.49 -36.39 -31.53
N VAL A 216 46.79 -35.58 -32.34
CA VAL A 216 46.71 -34.13 -32.14
C VAL A 216 46.03 -33.78 -30.81
N GLU A 217 44.94 -34.47 -30.44
CA GLU A 217 44.30 -34.31 -29.13
C GLU A 217 45.28 -34.61 -27.98
N GLY A 218 46.08 -35.67 -28.10
CA GLY A 218 47.11 -36.04 -27.14
C GLY A 218 48.21 -34.99 -26.99
N LEU A 219 48.70 -34.45 -28.10
CA LEU A 219 49.71 -33.37 -28.11
C LEU A 219 49.17 -32.07 -27.50
N GLY A 220 47.90 -31.74 -27.78
CA GLY A 220 47.24 -30.53 -27.29
C GLY A 220 46.57 -30.68 -25.92
N ARG A 221 46.90 -31.71 -25.13
CA ARG A 221 46.26 -31.94 -23.83
C ARG A 221 46.61 -30.89 -22.77
N THR A 222 47.81 -30.31 -22.83
CA THR A 222 48.31 -29.36 -21.83
C THR A 222 48.48 -27.95 -22.38
N LYS A 223 48.93 -27.79 -23.63
CA LYS A 223 49.12 -26.49 -24.28
C LYS A 223 49.02 -26.63 -25.80
N VAL A 224 48.47 -25.61 -26.46
CA VAL A 224 48.58 -25.47 -27.91
C VAL A 224 49.95 -24.88 -28.26
N THR A 225 50.79 -25.64 -28.95
CA THR A 225 52.05 -25.17 -29.55
C THR A 225 51.86 -24.93 -31.05
N ASP A 226 52.76 -24.19 -31.69
CA ASP A 226 52.72 -23.96 -33.15
C ASP A 226 52.71 -25.27 -33.95
N GLU A 227 53.34 -26.31 -33.40
CA GLU A 227 53.30 -27.66 -33.98
C GLU A 227 51.88 -28.25 -33.97
N VAL A 228 51.15 -28.11 -32.85
CA VAL A 228 49.76 -28.59 -32.72
C VAL A 228 48.85 -27.83 -33.67
N VAL A 229 49.01 -26.50 -33.79
CA VAL A 229 48.24 -25.68 -34.74
C VAL A 229 48.45 -26.17 -36.16
N LYS A 230 49.71 -26.31 -36.58
CA LYS A 230 50.07 -26.77 -37.93
C LYS A 230 49.52 -28.18 -38.21
N LYS A 231 49.65 -29.11 -37.27
CA LYS A 231 49.13 -30.48 -37.39
C LYS A 231 47.61 -30.49 -37.53
N SER A 232 46.90 -29.75 -36.67
CA SER A 232 45.44 -29.61 -36.72
C SER A 232 44.97 -29.07 -38.10
N GLU A 233 45.55 -27.97 -38.57
CA GLU A 233 45.19 -27.36 -39.85
C GLU A 233 45.45 -28.29 -41.05
N MET A 234 46.61 -28.98 -41.05
CA MET A 234 46.94 -29.96 -42.09
C MET A 234 45.94 -31.12 -42.13
N LEU A 235 45.52 -31.61 -40.96
CA LEU A 235 44.53 -32.68 -40.86
C LEU A 235 43.15 -32.22 -41.36
N ILE A 236 42.68 -31.05 -40.93
CA ILE A 236 41.39 -30.48 -41.37
C ILE A 236 41.38 -30.29 -42.89
N ARG A 237 42.45 -29.71 -43.45
CA ARG A 237 42.58 -29.50 -44.90
C ARG A 237 42.57 -30.81 -45.67
N HIS A 238 43.26 -31.83 -45.16
CA HIS A 238 43.26 -33.16 -45.78
C HIS A 238 41.88 -33.80 -45.74
N ILE A 239 41.20 -33.76 -44.59
CA ILE A 239 39.83 -34.26 -44.45
C ILE A 239 38.95 -33.58 -45.50
N PHE A 240 38.91 -32.25 -45.58
CA PHE A 240 37.99 -31.57 -46.49
C PHE A 240 38.27 -31.74 -47.99
N ASN A 241 39.53 -31.95 -48.38
CA ASN A 241 39.91 -32.18 -49.77
C ASN A 241 39.73 -33.63 -50.24
N ARG A 242 39.42 -34.57 -49.34
CA ARG A 242 39.23 -35.97 -49.71
C ARG A 242 37.91 -36.17 -50.47
N PRO A 243 37.93 -36.83 -51.66
CA PRO A 243 36.74 -37.01 -52.49
C PRO A 243 35.80 -38.12 -51.99
N GLU A 244 36.29 -39.20 -51.34
CA GLU A 244 35.43 -40.33 -50.94
C GLU A 244 34.79 -40.25 -49.54
N LEU A 245 34.90 -39.11 -48.84
CA LEU A 245 34.35 -38.95 -47.48
C LEU A 245 32.85 -39.27 -47.37
N GLU A 246 32.10 -39.15 -48.46
CA GLU A 246 30.66 -39.39 -48.47
C GLU A 246 30.27 -40.87 -48.35
N LYS A 247 31.23 -41.78 -48.63
CA LYS A 247 31.04 -43.24 -48.67
C LYS A 247 31.50 -43.94 -47.38
N GLN A 248 32.33 -43.29 -46.56
CA GLN A 248 32.92 -43.86 -45.34
C GLN A 248 32.49 -43.05 -44.11
N ASP A 249 32.14 -43.72 -43.00
CA ASP A 249 31.73 -43.05 -41.75
C ASP A 249 32.92 -42.55 -40.91
N VAL A 250 33.84 -41.83 -41.55
CA VAL A 250 35.00 -41.24 -40.86
C VAL A 250 34.58 -40.00 -40.07
N LEU A 251 33.70 -39.19 -40.65
CA LEU A 251 33.25 -37.94 -40.04
C LEU A 251 32.49 -38.18 -38.73
N GLY A 252 31.67 -39.23 -38.66
CA GLY A 252 31.02 -39.66 -37.43
C GLY A 252 32.00 -40.12 -36.34
N ARG A 253 33.08 -40.81 -36.72
CA ARG A 253 34.12 -41.29 -35.79
C ARG A 253 34.99 -40.17 -35.21
N ILE A 254 35.25 -39.11 -35.98
CA ILE A 254 36.09 -37.98 -35.53
C ILE A 254 35.31 -36.86 -34.85
N CYS A 255 33.97 -36.84 -34.95
CA CYS A 255 33.17 -35.70 -34.52
C CYS A 255 33.37 -35.32 -33.03
N GLY A 256 33.65 -36.31 -32.17
CA GLY A 256 33.85 -36.12 -30.73
C GLY A 256 35.31 -35.95 -30.27
N ILE A 257 36.29 -36.05 -31.17
CA ILE A 257 37.72 -35.97 -30.84
C ILE A 257 38.16 -34.50 -30.79
N LYS A 258 38.85 -34.08 -29.73
CA LYS A 258 39.27 -32.68 -29.54
C LYS A 258 40.61 -32.39 -30.20
N PHE A 259 40.61 -32.29 -31.53
CA PHE A 259 41.83 -32.02 -32.29
C PHE A 259 41.85 -30.64 -32.97
N ILE A 260 40.80 -29.84 -32.82
CA ILE A 260 40.64 -28.56 -33.53
C ILE A 260 41.06 -27.42 -32.60
N VAL A 261 41.86 -26.49 -33.11
CA VAL A 261 42.20 -25.26 -32.40
C VAL A 261 40.96 -24.35 -32.36
N PRO A 262 40.47 -23.92 -31.18
CA PRO A 262 39.28 -23.09 -31.08
C PRO A 262 39.52 -21.69 -31.67
N TYR A 263 38.44 -21.07 -32.14
CA TYR A 263 38.47 -19.65 -32.51
C TYR A 263 38.63 -18.77 -31.27
N MET A 264 39.72 -18.03 -31.23
CA MET A 264 39.99 -17.05 -30.16
C MET A 264 39.27 -15.73 -30.47
N VAL A 265 38.40 -15.30 -29.54
CA VAL A 265 37.75 -13.99 -29.65
C VAL A 265 38.74 -12.86 -29.41
N GLU A 266 38.38 -11.65 -29.87
CA GLU A 266 39.16 -10.45 -29.60
C GLU A 266 39.42 -10.25 -28.09
N LYS A 267 40.59 -9.70 -27.75
CA LYS A 267 41.03 -9.50 -26.36
C LYS A 267 39.98 -8.80 -25.49
N TRP A 268 39.34 -7.75 -25.99
CA TRP A 268 38.32 -7.01 -25.23
C TRP A 268 37.09 -7.86 -24.85
N LYS A 269 36.73 -8.89 -25.64
CA LYS A 269 35.65 -9.83 -25.28
C LYS A 269 36.08 -10.78 -24.17
N THR A 270 37.35 -11.16 -24.18
CA THR A 270 37.97 -11.96 -23.11
C THR A 270 38.07 -11.16 -21.83
N ASP A 271 38.43 -9.87 -21.93
CA ASP A 271 38.43 -8.94 -20.80
C ASP A 271 37.03 -8.87 -20.17
N VAL A 272 35.96 -8.81 -20.98
CA VAL A 272 34.57 -8.89 -20.51
C VAL A 272 34.26 -10.25 -19.87
N PHE A 273 34.45 -11.35 -20.60
CA PHE A 273 34.22 -12.69 -20.05
C PHE A 273 35.03 -13.73 -20.84
N ASN A 274 35.76 -14.58 -20.12
CA ASN A 274 36.62 -15.60 -20.69
C ASN A 274 35.82 -16.68 -21.46
N GLN A 275 36.34 -17.10 -22.61
CA GLN A 275 35.83 -18.30 -23.29
C GLN A 275 36.03 -19.54 -22.39
N PRO A 276 35.21 -20.60 -22.54
CA PRO A 276 35.47 -21.87 -21.87
C PRO A 276 36.90 -22.35 -22.12
N ASN A 277 37.60 -22.80 -21.06
CA ASN A 277 39.03 -23.19 -21.07
C ASN A 277 39.34 -24.48 -21.86
N ALA A 278 38.82 -24.62 -23.08
CA ALA A 278 39.13 -25.71 -23.98
C ALA A 278 40.41 -25.39 -24.77
N ILE A 279 41.47 -26.16 -24.53
CA ILE A 279 42.75 -26.04 -25.25
C ILE A 279 42.54 -26.45 -26.74
N LEU A 280 41.82 -27.55 -26.95
CA LEU A 280 41.32 -28.00 -28.25
C LEU A 280 39.82 -28.34 -28.14
N ILE A 281 39.11 -28.20 -29.25
CA ILE A 281 37.68 -28.48 -29.37
C ILE A 281 37.42 -29.60 -30.39
N CYS A 282 36.23 -30.20 -30.30
CA CYS A 282 35.73 -31.19 -31.25
C CYS A 282 34.66 -30.57 -32.16
N TYR A 283 34.25 -31.27 -33.22
CA TYR A 283 33.17 -30.79 -34.09
C TYR A 283 31.79 -30.85 -33.43
N LYS A 284 31.54 -31.91 -32.66
CA LYS A 284 30.26 -32.17 -32.01
C LYS A 284 29.87 -31.00 -31.12
N ASN A 285 28.66 -30.47 -31.32
CA ASN A 285 28.07 -29.34 -30.61
C ASN A 285 28.85 -28.01 -30.72
N SER A 286 29.84 -27.92 -31.61
CA SER A 286 30.54 -26.66 -31.87
C SER A 286 29.70 -25.74 -32.76
N ILE A 287 29.93 -24.43 -32.59
CA ILE A 287 29.17 -23.37 -33.25
C ILE A 287 30.06 -22.60 -34.24
N PRO A 288 29.57 -22.24 -35.43
CA PRO A 288 30.35 -21.43 -36.38
C PRO A 288 30.79 -20.08 -35.80
N HIS A 289 31.98 -19.61 -36.19
CA HIS A 289 32.51 -18.30 -35.78
C HIS A 289 31.58 -17.09 -36.02
N GLU A 290 30.66 -17.18 -36.98
CA GLU A 290 29.67 -16.13 -37.30
C GLU A 290 28.75 -15.81 -36.11
N TYR A 291 28.46 -16.80 -35.27
CA TYR A 291 27.64 -16.67 -34.06
C TYR A 291 28.48 -16.43 -32.80
N SER A 292 29.80 -16.19 -32.93
CA SER A 292 30.70 -16.02 -31.79
C SER A 292 30.20 -14.93 -30.84
N ASP A 293 29.71 -13.81 -31.36
CA ASP A 293 29.17 -12.65 -30.62
C ASP A 293 27.98 -12.96 -29.70
N ILE A 294 27.32 -14.11 -29.84
CA ILE A 294 26.13 -14.45 -29.04
C ILE A 294 26.31 -15.76 -28.24
N CYS A 295 27.50 -16.36 -28.26
CA CYS A 295 27.74 -17.60 -27.52
C CYS A 295 29.19 -17.87 -27.08
N TRP A 296 30.14 -16.94 -27.24
CA TRP A 296 31.56 -17.22 -26.94
C TRP A 296 31.82 -17.63 -25.48
N THR A 297 30.96 -17.23 -24.54
CA THR A 297 31.10 -17.56 -23.12
C THR A 297 30.52 -18.93 -22.75
N THR A 298 29.77 -19.58 -23.65
CA THR A 298 29.02 -20.82 -23.37
C THR A 298 29.32 -21.95 -24.34
N CYS A 299 29.70 -21.64 -25.58
CA CYS A 299 29.91 -22.62 -26.64
C CYS A 299 31.37 -22.68 -27.12
N SER A 300 31.76 -23.84 -27.64
CA SER A 300 33.00 -23.99 -28.40
C SER A 300 32.82 -23.38 -29.79
N VAL A 301 33.59 -22.34 -30.10
CA VAL A 301 33.49 -21.63 -31.38
C VAL A 301 34.47 -22.23 -32.39
N LEU A 302 33.92 -22.74 -33.48
CA LEU A 302 34.65 -23.36 -34.56
C LEU A 302 35.32 -22.29 -35.45
N PRO A 303 36.62 -22.39 -35.75
CA PRO A 303 37.28 -21.47 -36.66
C PRO A 303 36.73 -21.61 -38.08
N HIS A 304 36.79 -20.51 -38.82
CA HIS A 304 36.31 -20.42 -40.20
C HIS A 304 36.84 -21.55 -41.09
N ALA A 305 38.15 -21.83 -41.04
CA ALA A 305 38.80 -22.87 -41.84
C ALA A 305 38.32 -24.30 -41.54
N ALA A 306 37.75 -24.54 -40.34
CA ALA A 306 37.25 -25.84 -39.95
C ALA A 306 35.76 -26.04 -40.27
N HIS A 307 35.06 -25.04 -40.82
CA HIS A 307 33.63 -25.18 -41.12
C HIS A 307 33.38 -25.64 -42.58
N PRO A 308 32.60 -26.72 -42.82
CA PRO A 308 32.34 -27.23 -44.18
C PRO A 308 31.71 -26.23 -45.16
N GLN A 309 31.05 -25.18 -44.65
CA GLN A 309 30.45 -24.13 -45.49
C GLN A 309 31.47 -23.38 -46.35
N GLN A 310 32.75 -23.35 -45.95
CA GLN A 310 33.82 -22.70 -46.72
C GLN A 310 34.21 -23.45 -47.99
N LEU A 311 33.75 -24.68 -48.17
CA LEU A 311 34.04 -25.50 -49.34
C LEU A 311 33.11 -25.12 -50.51
N THR A 312 33.25 -23.91 -51.04
CA THR A 312 32.41 -23.36 -52.12
C THR A 312 32.43 -24.19 -53.40
N TRP A 313 33.51 -24.95 -53.62
CA TRP A 313 33.67 -25.90 -54.73
C TRP A 313 32.88 -27.20 -54.55
N LYS A 314 32.37 -27.50 -53.34
CA LYS A 314 31.47 -28.64 -53.09
C LYS A 314 30.01 -28.17 -53.12
N SER A 315 29.12 -29.05 -53.59
CA SER A 315 27.68 -28.75 -53.62
C SER A 315 27.08 -28.56 -52.21
N THR A 316 26.01 -27.77 -52.10
CA THR A 316 25.32 -27.52 -50.83
C THR A 316 24.79 -28.81 -50.17
N LYS A 317 24.37 -29.80 -50.96
CA LYS A 317 23.94 -31.11 -50.44
C LYS A 317 25.07 -31.82 -49.68
N ILE A 318 26.27 -31.80 -50.25
CA ILE A 318 27.45 -32.43 -49.66
C ILE A 318 27.86 -31.71 -48.38
N ARG A 319 27.89 -30.36 -48.40
CA ARG A 319 28.22 -29.55 -47.22
C ARG A 319 27.25 -29.82 -46.07
N ASN A 320 25.95 -29.90 -46.33
CA ASN A 320 24.95 -30.21 -45.31
C ASN A 320 25.11 -31.61 -44.72
N LYS A 321 25.37 -32.62 -45.58
CA LYS A 321 25.65 -33.99 -45.12
C LYS A 321 26.89 -34.07 -44.22
N MET A 322 27.95 -33.31 -44.56
CA MET A 322 29.15 -33.22 -43.72
C MET A 322 28.85 -32.56 -42.37
N ILE A 323 28.07 -31.48 -42.35
CA ILE A 323 27.66 -30.79 -41.11
C ILE A 323 26.87 -31.74 -40.19
N GLU A 324 25.97 -32.55 -40.76
CA GLU A 324 25.17 -33.54 -40.02
C GLU A 324 26.04 -34.66 -39.44
N GLN A 325 26.94 -35.25 -40.22
CA GLN A 325 27.84 -36.32 -39.74
C GLN A 325 28.84 -35.83 -38.69
N LEU A 326 29.33 -34.60 -38.83
CA LEU A 326 30.21 -33.96 -37.86
C LEU A 326 29.46 -33.45 -36.60
N GLN A 327 28.12 -33.49 -36.60
CA GLN A 327 27.27 -33.00 -35.52
C GLN A 327 27.55 -31.54 -35.15
N ILE A 328 27.85 -30.71 -36.15
CA ILE A 328 28.06 -29.26 -35.98
C ILE A 328 26.69 -28.60 -35.83
N CYS A 329 26.54 -27.76 -34.81
CA CYS A 329 25.29 -27.04 -34.59
C CYS A 329 25.17 -25.87 -35.59
N LYS A 330 24.04 -25.82 -36.32
CA LYS A 330 23.78 -24.74 -37.30
C LYS A 330 23.64 -23.37 -36.62
N GLU A 331 22.98 -23.34 -35.47
CA GLU A 331 22.77 -22.15 -34.65
C GLU A 331 22.95 -22.52 -33.16
N PRO A 332 23.32 -21.57 -32.29
CA PRO A 332 23.41 -21.82 -30.85
C PRO A 332 22.02 -22.09 -30.26
N SER A 333 21.98 -22.98 -29.26
CA SER A 333 20.74 -23.26 -28.53
C SER A 333 20.29 -22.01 -27.76
N LEU A 334 18.98 -21.86 -27.58
CA LEU A 334 18.44 -20.73 -26.82
C LEU A 334 18.97 -20.70 -25.38
N ASP A 335 19.15 -21.86 -24.75
CA ASP A 335 19.74 -21.96 -23.40
C ASP A 335 21.17 -21.44 -23.36
N SER A 336 21.97 -21.77 -24.36
CA SER A 336 23.33 -21.27 -24.50
C SER A 336 23.36 -19.75 -24.67
N VAL A 337 22.42 -19.17 -25.43
CA VAL A 337 22.31 -17.72 -25.66
C VAL A 337 21.82 -16.99 -24.41
N ILE A 338 20.83 -17.53 -23.69
CA ILE A 338 20.35 -16.97 -22.41
C ILE A 338 21.49 -16.95 -21.40
N LYS A 339 22.20 -18.07 -21.24
CA LYS A 339 23.31 -18.15 -20.29
C LYS A 339 24.47 -17.23 -20.69
N HIS A 340 24.73 -17.11 -21.99
CA HIS A 340 25.70 -16.18 -22.53
C HIS A 340 25.35 -14.72 -22.20
N THR A 341 24.08 -14.35 -22.40
CA THR A 341 23.53 -13.03 -22.09
C THR A 341 23.72 -12.71 -20.61
N GLN A 342 23.40 -13.64 -19.71
CA GLN A 342 23.60 -13.46 -18.26
C GLN A 342 25.08 -13.24 -17.93
N ASN A 343 25.99 -14.10 -18.40
CA ASN A 343 27.43 -13.98 -18.13
C ASN A 343 27.98 -12.61 -18.58
N ILE A 344 27.56 -12.12 -19.74
CA ILE A 344 27.97 -10.81 -20.26
C ILE A 344 27.36 -9.68 -19.43
N CYS A 345 26.05 -9.71 -19.20
CA CYS A 345 25.36 -8.63 -18.51
C CYS A 345 25.87 -8.48 -17.07
N ASP A 346 26.10 -9.59 -16.37
CA ASP A 346 26.62 -9.59 -15.00
C ASP A 346 28.05 -9.04 -14.96
N SER A 347 28.92 -9.47 -15.88
CA SER A 347 30.29 -8.97 -15.96
C SER A 347 30.36 -7.49 -16.35
N LEU A 348 29.60 -7.08 -17.37
CA LEU A 348 29.54 -5.69 -17.79
C LEU A 348 28.93 -4.79 -16.71
N LYS A 349 27.97 -5.28 -15.91
CA LYS A 349 27.45 -4.54 -14.77
C LYS A 349 28.55 -4.27 -13.73
N LEU A 350 29.33 -5.28 -13.35
CA LEU A 350 30.46 -5.11 -12.43
C LEU A 350 31.49 -4.11 -12.98
N MET A 351 31.81 -4.19 -14.27
CA MET A 351 32.70 -3.24 -14.93
C MET A 351 32.14 -1.82 -14.96
N ALA A 352 30.83 -1.66 -15.12
CA ALA A 352 30.17 -0.35 -15.10
C ALA A 352 30.22 0.27 -13.70
N ASP A 353 29.93 -0.52 -12.66
CA ASP A 353 29.97 -0.09 -11.26
C ASP A 353 31.39 0.38 -10.86
N ASP A 354 32.43 -0.31 -11.35
CA ASP A 354 33.85 0.06 -11.15
C ASP A 354 34.37 1.10 -12.17
N SER A 355 33.50 1.65 -13.03
CA SER A 355 33.87 2.61 -14.10
C SER A 355 34.98 2.14 -15.06
N GLN A 356 35.10 0.83 -15.28
CA GLN A 356 36.10 0.20 -16.15
C GLN A 356 35.70 0.12 -17.63
N ILE A 357 34.49 0.57 -17.98
CA ILE A 357 34.02 0.61 -19.38
C ILE A 357 34.65 1.81 -20.12
N HIS A 358 35.67 1.51 -20.91
CA HIS A 358 36.39 2.49 -21.72
C HIS A 358 35.59 2.92 -22.96
N ASP A 359 35.71 4.18 -23.39
CA ASP A 359 34.97 4.73 -24.55
C ASP A 359 35.18 3.93 -25.85
N LYS A 360 36.40 3.45 -26.08
CA LYS A 360 36.75 2.60 -27.24
C LYS A 360 35.94 1.29 -27.32
N ASN A 361 35.45 0.79 -26.18
CA ASN A 361 34.72 -0.47 -26.11
C ASN A 361 33.20 -0.26 -26.17
N VAL A 362 32.69 0.96 -25.93
CA VAL A 362 31.24 1.25 -25.88
C VAL A 362 30.52 0.84 -27.17
N ILE A 363 31.08 1.22 -28.34
CA ILE A 363 30.50 0.88 -29.65
C ILE A 363 30.52 -0.64 -29.87
N LYS A 364 31.59 -1.31 -29.45
CA LYS A 364 31.74 -2.76 -29.59
C LYS A 364 30.78 -3.54 -28.69
N ILE A 365 30.61 -3.10 -27.44
CA ILE A 365 29.63 -3.65 -26.49
C ILE A 365 28.23 -3.48 -27.05
N LYS A 366 27.87 -2.26 -27.50
CA LYS A 366 26.58 -1.99 -28.14
C LYS A 366 26.32 -2.95 -29.31
N PHE A 367 27.30 -3.16 -30.17
CA PHE A 367 27.18 -4.09 -31.32
C PHE A 367 26.88 -5.53 -30.88
N VAL A 368 27.58 -6.03 -29.86
CA VAL A 368 27.32 -7.37 -29.29
C VAL A 368 25.93 -7.45 -28.68
N MET A 369 25.53 -6.45 -27.88
CA MET A 369 24.21 -6.41 -27.26
C MET A 369 23.08 -6.41 -28.29
N VAL A 370 23.22 -5.65 -29.37
CA VAL A 370 22.27 -5.65 -30.50
C VAL A 370 22.15 -7.05 -31.14
N LYS A 371 23.27 -7.75 -31.36
CA LYS A 371 23.23 -9.13 -31.87
C LYS A 371 22.52 -10.09 -30.91
N ILE A 372 22.74 -9.94 -29.61
CA ILE A 372 22.03 -10.71 -28.58
C ILE A 372 20.53 -10.42 -28.63
N TYR A 373 20.12 -9.15 -28.67
CA TYR A 373 18.71 -8.76 -28.74
C TYR A 373 18.03 -9.30 -30.00
N ALA A 374 18.69 -9.21 -31.16
CA ALA A 374 18.19 -9.75 -32.41
C ALA A 374 17.97 -11.27 -32.34
N CYS A 375 18.89 -12.00 -31.72
CA CYS A 375 18.76 -13.44 -31.51
C CYS A 375 17.59 -13.77 -30.56
N LEU A 376 17.49 -13.09 -29.42
CA LEU A 376 16.43 -13.32 -28.44
C LEU A 376 15.03 -12.96 -28.99
N LEU A 377 14.95 -11.93 -29.83
CA LEU A 377 13.71 -11.50 -30.48
C LEU A 377 13.18 -12.57 -31.44
N LYS A 378 14.05 -13.29 -32.16
CA LYS A 378 13.68 -14.39 -33.08
C LYS A 378 12.84 -15.48 -32.40
N TYR A 379 13.05 -15.73 -31.11
CA TYR A 379 12.39 -16.81 -30.35
C TYR A 379 11.40 -16.32 -29.29
N LYS A 380 11.03 -15.03 -29.31
CA LYS A 380 10.23 -14.36 -28.27
C LYS A 380 8.91 -15.09 -27.98
N ASP A 381 8.11 -15.36 -29.01
CA ASP A 381 6.73 -15.82 -28.82
C ASP A 381 6.65 -17.24 -28.24
N SER A 382 7.56 -18.13 -28.65
CA SER A 382 7.57 -19.52 -28.18
C SER A 382 8.19 -19.72 -26.79
N ASN A 383 8.87 -18.70 -26.21
CA ASN A 383 9.67 -18.86 -24.98
C ASN A 383 9.40 -17.79 -23.90
N LEU A 384 8.25 -17.14 -23.96
CA LEU A 384 7.87 -16.05 -23.04
C LEU A 384 8.10 -16.37 -21.56
N MET A 385 7.59 -17.50 -21.08
CA MET A 385 7.69 -17.91 -19.67
C MET A 385 9.14 -18.16 -19.24
N LYS A 386 9.96 -18.71 -20.16
CA LYS A 386 11.37 -18.97 -19.92
C LYS A 386 12.13 -17.66 -19.73
N TYR A 387 11.91 -16.68 -20.62
CA TYR A 387 12.52 -15.35 -20.53
C TYR A 387 12.14 -14.62 -19.25
N LYS A 388 10.85 -14.62 -18.88
CA LYS A 388 10.39 -14.03 -17.61
C LYS A 388 11.08 -14.66 -16.40
N LYS A 389 11.31 -15.97 -16.42
CA LYS A 389 11.99 -16.67 -15.31
C LYS A 389 13.50 -16.41 -15.27
N THR A 390 14.18 -16.30 -16.41
CA THR A 390 15.64 -16.27 -16.47
C THR A 390 16.27 -14.90 -16.68
N LEU A 391 15.60 -13.97 -17.38
CA LEU A 391 16.17 -12.70 -17.82
C LEU A 391 15.49 -11.46 -17.20
N PHE A 392 14.36 -11.61 -16.51
CA PHE A 392 13.60 -10.47 -15.96
C PHE A 392 14.42 -9.59 -15.00
N TYR A 393 15.25 -10.20 -14.16
CA TYR A 393 16.14 -9.49 -13.24
C TYR A 393 17.56 -9.26 -13.80
N THR A 394 17.83 -9.69 -15.03
CA THR A 394 19.14 -9.50 -15.68
C THR A 394 19.25 -8.05 -16.18
N PRO A 395 20.36 -7.34 -15.91
CA PRO A 395 20.56 -5.96 -16.32
C PRO A 395 20.91 -5.89 -17.82
N ILE A 396 19.94 -6.24 -18.66
CA ILE A 396 20.17 -6.52 -20.08
C ILE A 396 20.30 -5.26 -20.94
N ILE A 397 19.86 -4.09 -20.47
CA ILE A 397 19.87 -2.87 -21.27
C ILE A 397 21.16 -2.09 -21.02
N PHE A 398 22.05 -2.09 -22.00
CA PHE A 398 23.24 -1.26 -22.00
C PHE A 398 22.94 0.17 -22.48
N HIS A 399 23.19 1.18 -21.65
CA HIS A 399 23.01 2.59 -21.99
C HIS A 399 24.35 3.24 -22.42
N PRO A 400 24.62 3.46 -23.72
CA PRO A 400 25.95 3.81 -24.21
C PRO A 400 26.52 5.12 -23.64
N LYS A 401 25.68 6.17 -23.51
CA LYS A 401 26.11 7.49 -23.00
C LYS A 401 26.46 7.49 -21.51
N LEU A 402 25.77 6.66 -20.72
CA LEU A 402 25.95 6.57 -19.27
C LEU A 402 26.91 5.45 -18.88
N LYS A 403 27.25 4.55 -19.82
CA LYS A 403 28.12 3.38 -19.62
C LYS A 403 27.63 2.45 -18.50
N ILE A 404 26.31 2.36 -18.32
CA ILE A 404 25.68 1.51 -17.30
C ILE A 404 24.82 0.41 -17.94
N LEU A 405 24.60 -0.67 -17.19
CA LEU A 405 23.64 -1.72 -17.53
C LEU A 405 22.48 -1.70 -16.52
N VAL A 406 21.25 -1.71 -17.04
CA VAL A 406 20.04 -1.67 -16.23
C VAL A 406 19.05 -2.76 -16.65
N THR A 407 18.19 -3.15 -15.71
CA THR A 407 17.08 -4.08 -15.95
C THR A 407 15.97 -3.41 -16.76
N CYS A 408 15.16 -4.19 -17.47
CA CYS A 408 14.08 -3.65 -18.31
C CYS A 408 13.03 -2.85 -17.52
N ASN A 409 12.81 -3.17 -16.25
CA ASN A 409 11.87 -2.46 -15.38
C ASN A 409 12.36 -1.07 -14.88
N ARG A 410 13.61 -0.70 -15.18
CA ARG A 410 14.20 0.63 -14.90
C ARG A 410 14.14 1.57 -16.09
N VAL A 411 13.60 1.12 -17.22
CA VAL A 411 13.42 1.96 -18.40
C VAL A 411 11.99 1.94 -18.89
N VAL A 412 11.63 3.00 -19.60
CA VAL A 412 10.36 3.12 -20.31
C VAL A 412 10.61 3.61 -21.73
N LYS A 413 9.63 3.42 -22.61
CA LYS A 413 9.72 3.89 -23.99
C LYS A 413 9.70 5.42 -24.10
N SER A 414 8.90 6.09 -23.27
CA SER A 414 8.80 7.55 -23.23
C SER A 414 8.48 8.01 -21.82
N LEU A 415 9.16 9.07 -21.37
CA LEU A 415 8.93 9.76 -20.11
C LEU A 415 8.32 11.15 -20.39
N GLN A 416 7.31 11.54 -19.61
CA GLN A 416 6.77 12.90 -19.65
C GLN A 416 7.57 13.88 -18.77
N THR A 417 8.42 13.35 -17.89
CA THR A 417 9.21 14.11 -16.91
C THR A 417 10.70 13.78 -17.02
N ASP A 418 11.55 14.60 -16.43
CA ASP A 418 12.98 14.32 -16.37
C ASP A 418 13.24 12.97 -15.70
N GLY A 419 13.94 12.07 -16.41
CA GLY A 419 14.29 10.76 -15.90
C GLY A 419 15.12 10.82 -14.61
N ILE A 420 14.88 9.86 -13.72
CA ILE A 420 15.57 9.70 -12.44
C ILE A 420 16.74 8.72 -12.65
N LYS A 421 17.86 9.20 -13.21
CA LYS A 421 19.03 8.36 -13.52
C LYS A 421 19.72 7.88 -12.22
N PRO A 422 20.16 6.60 -12.11
CA PRO A 422 20.05 5.51 -13.09
C PRO A 422 18.81 4.60 -12.90
N TYR A 423 17.82 5.02 -12.10
CA TYR A 423 16.71 4.19 -11.63
C TYR A 423 15.49 4.17 -12.56
N LEU A 424 15.19 5.26 -13.25
CA LEU A 424 14.12 5.39 -14.22
C LEU A 424 14.56 6.28 -15.37
N MET A 425 14.63 5.72 -16.58
CA MET A 425 15.15 6.41 -17.76
C MET A 425 14.36 6.04 -19.02
N GLU A 426 14.51 6.83 -20.07
CA GLU A 426 14.10 6.39 -21.39
C GLU A 426 15.09 5.35 -21.93
N VAL A 427 14.56 4.31 -22.56
CA VAL A 427 15.39 3.36 -23.30
C VAL A 427 16.05 4.08 -24.48
N PRO A 428 17.33 3.81 -24.81
CA PRO A 428 17.96 4.41 -25.97
C PRO A 428 17.16 4.15 -27.25
N GLU A 429 16.81 5.21 -27.98
CA GLU A 429 15.96 5.16 -29.20
C GLU A 429 16.50 4.21 -30.26
N GLU A 430 17.83 4.05 -30.29
CA GLU A 430 18.58 3.15 -31.18
C GLU A 430 18.17 1.68 -31.03
N TYR A 431 17.52 1.30 -29.92
CA TYR A 431 17.03 -0.05 -29.68
C TYR A 431 15.54 -0.24 -30.05
N GLY A 432 14.93 0.70 -30.77
CA GLY A 432 13.51 0.70 -31.12
C GLY A 432 12.97 -0.62 -31.68
N GLU A 433 13.73 -1.31 -32.53
CA GLU A 433 13.38 -2.61 -33.12
C GLU A 433 13.19 -3.72 -32.07
N TYR A 434 13.83 -3.57 -30.90
CA TYR A 434 13.86 -4.56 -29.82
C TYR A 434 12.91 -4.24 -28.66
N PHE A 435 12.13 -3.15 -28.73
CA PHE A 435 11.21 -2.76 -27.65
C PHE A 435 10.21 -3.87 -27.31
N LYS A 436 9.74 -4.61 -28.30
CA LYS A 436 8.88 -5.78 -28.09
C LYS A 436 9.53 -6.84 -27.19
N LEU A 437 10.84 -7.04 -27.27
CA LEU A 437 11.57 -7.96 -26.39
C LEU A 437 11.64 -7.37 -24.96
N PHE A 438 11.94 -6.08 -24.83
CA PHE A 438 12.06 -5.45 -23.52
C PHE A 438 10.73 -5.38 -22.77
N GLU A 439 9.60 -5.19 -23.48
CA GLU A 439 8.25 -5.27 -22.90
C GLU A 439 7.98 -6.63 -22.25
N VAL A 440 8.40 -7.72 -22.90
CA VAL A 440 8.31 -9.08 -22.33
C VAL A 440 9.12 -9.22 -21.04
N LEU A 441 10.26 -8.54 -20.99
CA LEU A 441 11.19 -8.55 -19.87
C LEU A 441 10.83 -7.51 -18.78
N GLY A 442 9.71 -6.82 -18.91
CA GLY A 442 9.18 -5.92 -17.88
C GLY A 442 9.38 -4.42 -18.12
N MET A 443 9.71 -3.99 -19.35
CA MET A 443 9.70 -2.59 -19.74
C MET A 443 8.27 -2.08 -19.94
N ASN A 444 7.95 -0.90 -19.41
CA ASN A 444 6.64 -0.25 -19.62
C ASN A 444 6.70 0.74 -20.80
N THR A 445 5.58 0.92 -21.49
CA THR A 445 5.47 1.89 -22.60
C THR A 445 5.53 3.34 -22.12
N ARG A 446 4.97 3.63 -20.95
CA ARG A 446 5.00 4.93 -20.28
C ARG A 446 5.28 4.71 -18.81
N GLU A 447 5.74 5.75 -18.11
CA GLU A 447 5.87 5.71 -16.66
C GLU A 447 4.52 5.48 -15.97
N ASN A 448 4.55 4.68 -14.91
CA ASN A 448 3.43 4.45 -14.02
C ASN A 448 3.91 4.44 -12.56
N ILE A 449 2.96 4.29 -11.63
CA ILE A 449 3.24 4.27 -10.19
C ILE A 449 4.26 3.18 -9.80
N CYS A 450 4.17 1.98 -10.40
CA CYS A 450 5.08 0.87 -10.12
C CYS A 450 6.54 1.22 -10.48
N ASN A 451 6.77 1.98 -11.55
CA ASN A 451 8.13 2.43 -11.90
C ASN A 451 8.73 3.30 -10.79
N PHE A 452 7.98 4.26 -10.25
CA PHE A 452 8.46 5.14 -9.17
C PHE A 452 8.64 4.41 -7.83
N ILE A 453 7.79 3.43 -7.52
CA ILE A 453 7.98 2.56 -6.35
C ILE A 453 9.30 1.77 -6.49
N ARG A 454 9.58 1.22 -7.68
CA ARG A 454 10.85 0.51 -7.95
C ARG A 454 12.06 1.42 -7.81
N VAL A 455 11.96 2.71 -8.16
CA VAL A 455 13.04 3.68 -7.92
C VAL A 455 13.41 3.71 -6.44
N LEU A 456 12.41 3.83 -5.54
CA LEU A 456 12.64 3.86 -4.09
C LEU A 456 13.17 2.51 -3.56
N GLN A 457 12.67 1.38 -4.09
CA GLN A 457 13.20 0.05 -3.74
C GLN A 457 14.67 -0.12 -4.14
N HIS A 458 15.04 0.39 -5.31
CA HIS A 458 16.42 0.33 -5.79
C HIS A 458 17.33 1.27 -5.01
N LEU A 459 16.90 2.50 -4.76
CA LEU A 459 17.65 3.43 -3.91
C LEU A 459 17.85 2.86 -2.50
N LYS A 460 16.84 2.19 -1.94
CA LYS A 460 16.97 1.49 -0.65
C LYS A 460 18.04 0.39 -0.67
N LYS A 461 18.19 -0.35 -1.77
CA LYS A 461 19.23 -1.38 -1.92
C LYS A 461 20.62 -0.78 -1.97
N ASP A 462 20.77 0.39 -2.62
CA ASP A 462 22.06 1.04 -2.81
C ASP A 462 22.51 1.79 -1.55
N VAL A 463 21.59 2.48 -0.85
CA VAL A 463 21.87 3.24 0.38
C VAL A 463 21.86 2.38 1.65
N GLY A 464 21.02 1.34 1.69
CA GLY A 464 20.81 0.52 2.88
C GLY A 464 20.07 1.29 3.99
N ASN A 465 20.56 1.21 5.23
CA ASN A 465 19.98 1.89 6.40
C ASN A 465 20.74 3.19 6.78
N LYS A 466 21.51 3.76 5.85
CA LYS A 466 22.25 5.01 6.06
C LYS A 466 21.35 6.23 5.87
N GLU A 467 21.80 7.35 6.40
CA GLU A 467 21.18 8.66 6.17
C GLU A 467 21.36 9.08 4.70
N LEU A 468 20.30 9.62 4.11
CA LEU A 468 20.24 9.99 2.70
C LEU A 468 21.02 11.29 2.44
N LEU A 469 21.87 11.25 1.42
CA LEU A 469 22.57 12.43 0.92
C LEU A 469 21.60 13.36 0.16
N VAL A 470 22.00 14.61 -0.08
CA VAL A 470 21.17 15.62 -0.77
C VAL A 470 20.71 15.13 -2.16
N THR A 471 21.58 14.49 -2.92
CA THR A 471 21.27 13.93 -4.25
C THR A 471 20.31 12.74 -4.19
N GLU A 472 20.41 11.92 -3.14
CA GLU A 472 19.51 10.79 -2.88
C GLU A 472 18.14 11.32 -2.43
N MET A 473 18.10 12.37 -1.61
CA MET A 473 16.88 13.06 -1.23
C MET A 473 16.15 13.68 -2.43
N GLN A 474 16.87 14.30 -3.37
CA GLN A 474 16.28 14.77 -4.64
C GLN A 474 15.69 13.62 -5.46
N THR A 475 16.34 12.45 -5.42
CA THR A 475 15.83 11.22 -6.06
C THR A 475 14.53 10.77 -5.41
N VAL A 476 14.46 10.78 -4.08
CA VAL A 476 13.24 10.46 -3.30
C VAL A 476 12.12 11.45 -3.61
N GLN A 477 12.42 12.76 -3.63
CA GLN A 477 11.45 13.80 -3.97
C GLN A 477 10.84 13.57 -5.35
N LYS A 478 11.66 13.36 -6.39
CA LYS A 478 11.16 13.08 -7.75
C LYS A 478 10.33 11.81 -7.83
N ALA A 479 10.75 10.74 -7.14
CA ALA A 479 10.01 9.49 -7.11
C ALA A 479 8.65 9.64 -6.40
N LEU A 480 8.60 10.33 -5.27
CA LEU A 480 7.36 10.62 -4.55
C LEU A 480 6.43 11.51 -5.36
N GLN A 481 6.95 12.55 -6.02
CA GLN A 481 6.16 13.37 -6.94
C GLN A 481 5.55 12.52 -8.07
N GLY A 482 6.33 11.59 -8.61
CA GLY A 482 5.87 10.61 -9.59
C GLY A 482 4.75 9.71 -9.05
N ILE A 483 4.89 9.20 -7.83
CA ILE A 483 3.84 8.41 -7.15
C ILE A 483 2.56 9.25 -6.98
N CYS A 484 2.69 10.47 -6.42
CA CYS A 484 1.57 11.37 -6.18
C CYS A 484 0.79 11.71 -7.46
N ASN A 485 1.49 11.98 -8.56
CA ASN A 485 0.88 12.28 -9.86
C ASN A 485 0.13 11.08 -10.48
N HIS A 486 0.42 9.86 -10.04
CA HIS A 486 -0.14 8.62 -10.61
C HIS A 486 -1.20 7.96 -9.74
N PHE A 487 -1.50 8.45 -8.54
CA PHE A 487 -2.61 7.92 -7.71
C PHE A 487 -3.97 7.98 -8.41
N ILE A 488 -4.21 9.00 -9.24
CA ILE A 488 -5.47 9.17 -9.98
C ILE A 488 -5.58 8.18 -11.16
N LYS A 489 -4.44 7.64 -11.61
CA LYS A 489 -4.35 6.74 -12.77
C LYS A 489 -4.31 5.26 -12.39
N ILE A 490 -4.54 4.91 -11.13
CA ILE A 490 -4.58 3.51 -10.68
C ILE A 490 -5.86 2.86 -11.21
N ASP A 491 -5.70 1.84 -12.05
CA ASP A 491 -6.75 1.00 -12.60
C ASP A 491 -6.62 -0.45 -12.10
N GLU A 492 -7.53 -1.35 -12.51
CA GLU A 492 -7.52 -2.76 -12.08
C GLU A 492 -6.22 -3.50 -12.48
N GLN A 493 -5.65 -3.17 -13.64
CA GLN A 493 -4.43 -3.81 -14.13
C GLN A 493 -3.22 -3.42 -13.28
N LEU A 494 -3.03 -2.12 -13.02
CA LEU A 494 -1.98 -1.62 -12.13
C LEU A 494 -2.15 -2.11 -10.69
N THR A 495 -3.39 -2.31 -10.24
CA THR A 495 -3.66 -2.86 -8.91
C THR A 495 -3.07 -4.27 -8.79
N THR A 496 -3.18 -5.09 -9.84
CA THR A 496 -2.57 -6.44 -9.86
C THR A 496 -1.04 -6.37 -9.81
N ASP A 497 -0.44 -5.50 -10.61
CA ASP A 497 1.02 -5.29 -10.61
C ASP A 497 1.55 -4.78 -9.25
N LEU A 498 0.77 -3.93 -8.56
CA LEU A 498 1.10 -3.41 -7.22
C LEU A 498 1.04 -4.50 -6.15
N VAL A 499 0.16 -5.49 -6.29
CA VAL A 499 0.06 -6.64 -5.37
C VAL A 499 1.28 -7.57 -5.49
N GLU A 500 1.95 -7.62 -6.64
CA GLU A 500 3.20 -8.37 -6.79
C GLU A 500 4.42 -7.67 -6.18
N MET A 501 4.30 -6.41 -5.73
CA MET A 501 5.42 -5.66 -5.16
C MET A 501 5.64 -5.95 -3.68
N ASP A 502 6.89 -6.22 -3.31
CA ASP A 502 7.28 -6.61 -1.95
C ASP A 502 7.02 -5.51 -0.90
N ALA A 503 7.48 -4.28 -1.17
CA ALA A 503 7.45 -3.18 -0.21
C ALA A 503 7.58 -1.80 -0.87
N LEU A 504 6.94 -0.80 -0.26
CA LEU A 504 7.21 0.61 -0.53
C LEU A 504 8.15 1.16 0.54
N TYR A 505 9.16 1.93 0.14
CA TYR A 505 10.06 2.60 1.08
C TYR A 505 9.83 4.10 1.03
N LEU A 506 9.63 4.71 2.19
CA LEU A 506 9.31 6.14 2.35
C LEU A 506 10.35 6.82 3.23
N PRO A 507 10.67 8.10 3.00
CA PRO A 507 11.62 8.83 3.82
C PRO A 507 11.06 9.08 5.22
N SER A 508 11.81 8.70 6.24
CA SER A 508 11.57 9.09 7.63
C SER A 508 12.15 10.47 7.92
N ARG A 509 11.73 11.09 9.02
CA ARG A 509 12.28 12.37 9.49
C ARG A 509 13.76 12.31 9.88
N ASN A 510 14.28 11.11 10.12
CA ASN A 510 15.72 10.88 10.34
C ASN A 510 16.49 10.77 9.02
N SER A 511 15.90 11.19 7.89
CA SER A 511 16.47 11.13 6.55
C SER A 511 16.90 9.72 6.14
N VAL A 512 16.19 8.68 6.60
CA VAL A 512 16.42 7.27 6.19
C VAL A 512 15.18 6.73 5.48
N LEU A 513 15.36 5.93 4.43
CA LEU A 513 14.27 5.18 3.80
C LEU A 513 13.81 4.02 4.70
N ALA A 514 12.59 4.09 5.23
CA ALA A 514 11.96 3.04 6.02
C ALA A 514 10.85 2.34 5.23
N ASN A 515 10.55 1.08 5.55
CA ASN A 515 9.42 0.39 4.94
C ASN A 515 8.12 1.10 5.34
N ALA A 516 7.20 1.29 4.39
CA ALA A 516 5.90 1.92 4.63
C ALA A 516 5.16 1.26 5.80
N ARG A 517 5.19 -0.07 5.91
CA ARG A 517 4.53 -0.79 7.02
C ARG A 517 5.14 -0.53 8.40
N SER A 518 6.37 -0.01 8.43
CA SER A 518 7.11 0.34 9.65
C SER A 518 7.22 1.85 9.88
N ILE A 519 6.53 2.67 9.07
CA ILE A 519 6.56 4.12 9.17
C ILE A 519 5.16 4.65 9.48
N VAL A 520 5.09 5.77 10.19
CA VAL A 520 3.82 6.43 10.51
C VAL A 520 3.73 7.74 9.73
N TYR A 521 2.71 7.86 8.90
CA TYR A 521 2.30 9.13 8.32
C TYR A 521 1.41 9.88 9.31
N SER A 522 1.84 11.08 9.68
CA SER A 522 1.09 11.95 10.58
C SER A 522 0.10 12.81 9.79
N ASP A 523 -1.17 12.40 9.82
CA ASP A 523 -2.29 13.15 9.25
C ASP A 523 -2.92 14.14 10.25
N ASN A 524 -2.50 14.09 11.51
CA ASN A 524 -2.96 14.97 12.59
C ASN A 524 -1.77 15.41 13.48
N ILE A 525 -1.36 16.67 13.32
CA ILE A 525 -0.24 17.27 14.05
C ILE A 525 -0.47 17.28 15.56
N ASP A 526 -1.71 17.52 16.01
CA ASP A 526 -2.04 17.57 17.44
C ASP A 526 -1.85 16.22 18.14
N PHE A 527 -2.14 15.11 17.45
CA PHE A 527 -1.89 13.77 17.98
C PHE A 527 -0.40 13.48 18.04
N GLU A 528 0.33 13.90 17.01
CA GLU A 528 1.77 13.73 16.95
C GLU A 528 2.48 14.46 18.10
N GLU A 529 2.12 15.71 18.39
CA GLU A 529 2.71 16.49 19.50
C GLU A 529 2.45 15.83 20.87
N LYS A 530 1.27 15.23 21.06
CA LYS A 530 0.88 14.60 22.33
C LYS A 530 1.50 13.22 22.54
N ILE A 531 1.72 12.46 21.48
CA ILE A 531 2.27 11.10 21.53
C ILE A 531 3.80 11.12 21.43
N GLY A 532 4.35 12.02 20.62
CA GLY A 532 5.78 12.09 20.35
C GLY A 532 6.34 10.72 19.92
N SER A 533 7.41 10.29 20.58
CA SER A 533 8.11 9.02 20.31
C SER A 533 7.44 7.77 20.90
N ASP A 534 6.38 7.91 21.69
CA ASP A 534 5.80 6.79 22.45
C ASP A 534 5.15 5.72 21.57
N ILE A 535 4.89 6.04 20.30
CA ILE A 535 4.36 5.09 19.30
C ILE A 535 5.37 4.01 18.87
N GLY A 536 6.67 4.21 19.12
CA GLY A 536 7.72 3.24 18.84
C GLY A 536 8.04 3.01 17.35
N MET A 537 7.51 3.85 16.45
CA MET A 537 7.76 3.82 15.01
C MET A 537 8.28 5.19 14.51
N PRO A 538 9.16 5.22 13.49
CA PRO A 538 9.61 6.48 12.89
C PRO A 538 8.48 7.19 12.14
N TYR A 539 8.40 8.52 12.29
CA TYR A 539 7.51 9.35 11.50
C TYR A 539 8.05 9.57 10.09
N MET A 540 7.14 9.52 9.12
CA MET A 540 7.40 9.90 7.73
C MET A 540 7.72 11.40 7.63
N MET A 541 8.64 11.74 6.72
CA MET A 541 8.89 13.12 6.36
C MET A 541 7.67 13.70 5.63
N GLN A 542 7.21 14.87 6.07
CA GLN A 542 6.07 15.57 5.48
C GLN A 542 6.34 15.96 4.03
N PHE A 543 5.31 15.90 3.18
CA PHE A 543 5.43 16.22 1.76
C PHE A 543 5.80 17.69 1.54
N GLU A 544 5.36 18.59 2.42
CA GLU A 544 5.67 20.02 2.41
C GLU A 544 7.18 20.26 2.57
N LYS A 545 7.84 19.50 3.45
CA LYS A 545 9.30 19.59 3.65
C LYS A 545 10.10 19.04 2.47
N LEU A 546 9.48 18.15 1.68
CA LEU A 546 10.07 17.58 0.48
C LEU A 546 9.71 18.37 -0.78
N GLU A 547 8.95 19.47 -0.65
CA GLU A 547 8.42 20.25 -1.78
C GLU A 547 7.69 19.36 -2.82
N VAL A 548 6.99 18.32 -2.35
CA VAL A 548 6.19 17.42 -3.20
C VAL A 548 4.75 17.89 -3.23
N SER A 549 4.24 18.13 -4.44
CA SER A 549 2.86 18.54 -4.67
C SER A 549 1.93 17.33 -4.67
N THR A 550 0.90 17.35 -3.81
CA THR A 550 -0.13 16.31 -3.74
C THR A 550 -1.44 16.78 -4.40
N LEU A 551 -2.06 15.94 -5.21
CA LEU A 551 -3.35 16.21 -5.83
C LEU A 551 -4.47 15.57 -4.99
N GLY A 552 -5.04 16.33 -4.05
CA GLY A 552 -6.16 15.86 -3.23
C GLY A 552 -5.74 15.32 -1.85
N ASN A 553 -6.54 14.40 -1.31
CA ASN A 553 -6.35 13.88 0.05
C ASN A 553 -5.41 12.67 0.05
N ILE A 554 -4.17 12.89 0.50
CA ILE A 554 -3.11 11.89 0.51
C ILE A 554 -3.44 10.64 1.35
N VAL A 555 -4.22 10.77 2.43
CA VAL A 555 -4.68 9.64 3.25
C VAL A 555 -5.57 8.73 2.41
N SER A 556 -6.48 9.32 1.61
CA SER A 556 -7.34 8.54 0.71
C SER A 556 -6.55 7.91 -0.43
N ASP A 557 -5.51 8.57 -0.92
CA ASP A 557 -4.65 8.05 -1.98
C ASP A 557 -3.79 6.88 -1.52
N PHE A 558 -3.22 6.95 -0.32
CA PHE A 558 -2.53 5.80 0.27
C PHE A 558 -3.48 4.62 0.48
N LYS A 559 -4.74 4.86 0.87
CA LYS A 559 -5.76 3.80 1.02
C LYS A 559 -6.11 3.10 -0.30
N LYS A 560 -5.77 3.66 -1.47
CA LYS A 560 -5.91 2.99 -2.79
C LYS A 560 -4.83 1.95 -3.05
N LEU A 561 -3.68 2.01 -2.37
CA LEU A 561 -2.60 1.03 -2.54
C LEU A 561 -2.93 -0.29 -1.85
N PRO A 562 -2.35 -1.43 -2.25
CA PRO A 562 -2.41 -2.67 -1.48
C PRO A 562 -1.82 -2.51 -0.07
N LEU A 563 -2.37 -3.21 0.93
CA LEU A 563 -1.99 -3.11 2.35
C LEU A 563 -0.47 -3.23 2.62
N GLN A 564 0.26 -3.99 1.81
CA GLN A 564 1.72 -4.15 1.95
C GLN A 564 2.54 -2.92 1.55
N LEU A 565 1.94 -1.99 0.79
CA LEU A 565 2.57 -0.75 0.34
C LEU A 565 2.04 0.48 1.10
N GLN A 566 1.04 0.31 1.97
CA GLN A 566 0.47 1.42 2.72
C GLN A 566 1.34 1.80 3.93
N PRO A 567 1.58 3.11 4.17
CA PRO A 567 2.07 3.57 5.46
C PRO A 567 1.01 3.44 6.54
N ASN A 568 1.43 3.37 7.81
CA ASN A 568 0.48 3.44 8.91
C ASN A 568 0.01 4.90 9.07
N ILE A 569 -1.29 5.12 9.15
CA ILE A 569 -1.87 6.45 9.33
C ILE A 569 -2.09 6.69 10.81
N LEU A 570 -1.54 7.80 11.34
CA LEU A 570 -1.52 8.07 12.77
C LEU A 570 -2.94 8.04 13.38
N SER A 571 -3.91 8.70 12.76
CA SER A 571 -5.30 8.71 13.23
C SER A 571 -5.99 7.35 13.23
N ASP A 572 -5.66 6.47 12.27
CA ASP A 572 -6.24 5.11 12.18
C ASP A 572 -5.63 4.16 13.23
N LEU A 573 -4.42 4.45 13.72
CA LEU A 573 -3.72 3.63 14.72
C LEU A 573 -4.16 3.89 16.16
N ILE A 574 -4.73 5.06 16.45
CA ILE A 574 -5.02 5.53 17.81
C ILE A 574 -6.50 5.33 18.13
N SER A 575 -6.79 4.57 19.18
CA SER A 575 -8.12 4.58 19.80
C SER A 575 -8.19 5.62 20.92
N LYS A 576 -9.37 6.23 21.12
CA LYS A 576 -9.64 7.15 22.21
C LYS A 576 -10.46 6.42 23.27
N GLU A 577 -9.94 6.34 24.49
CA GLU A 577 -10.64 5.74 25.63
C GLU A 577 -10.99 6.80 26.69
N LEU A 578 -12.18 6.68 27.27
CA LEU A 578 -12.72 7.61 28.27
C LEU A 578 -12.57 7.02 29.68
N ASN A 579 -12.03 7.81 30.62
CA ASN A 579 -11.99 7.41 32.03
C ASN A 579 -13.29 7.82 32.75
N GLU A 580 -14.27 6.91 32.79
CA GLU A 580 -15.61 7.18 33.37
C GLU A 580 -15.59 7.62 34.84
N GLU A 581 -14.65 7.12 35.65
CA GLU A 581 -14.56 7.38 37.10
C GLU A 581 -14.31 8.86 37.45
N SER A 582 -13.91 9.68 36.46
CA SER A 582 -13.54 11.09 36.67
C SER A 582 -14.63 12.10 36.26
N LEU A 583 -15.80 11.63 35.80
CA LEU A 583 -16.83 12.49 35.20
C LEU A 583 -17.86 12.97 36.23
N GLU A 584 -17.78 14.24 36.64
CA GLU A 584 -18.88 14.93 37.35
C GLU A 584 -19.83 15.61 36.34
N ALA A 585 -21.09 15.16 36.28
CA ALA A 585 -22.10 15.79 35.44
C ALA A 585 -22.71 17.03 36.12
N LYS A 586 -22.56 18.21 35.50
CA LYS A 586 -23.18 19.47 35.95
C LYS A 586 -23.76 20.21 34.75
N PHE A 587 -25.07 20.46 34.78
CA PHE A 587 -25.76 21.22 33.74
C PHE A 587 -25.79 22.71 34.09
N ASN A 588 -25.20 23.54 33.23
CA ASN A 588 -25.42 24.98 33.21
C ASN A 588 -26.44 25.37 32.12
N GLU A 589 -26.75 26.66 32.01
CA GLU A 589 -27.68 27.19 30.99
C GLU A 589 -27.30 26.79 29.56
N LYS A 590 -26.00 26.81 29.21
CA LYS A 590 -25.53 26.45 27.86
C LYS A 590 -25.83 24.98 27.55
N GLY A 591 -25.59 24.08 28.51
CA GLY A 591 -25.91 22.67 28.38
C GLY A 591 -27.41 22.39 28.26
N ARG A 592 -28.23 23.11 29.05
CA ARG A 592 -29.71 23.02 28.95
C ARG A 592 -30.21 23.52 27.59
N LEU A 593 -29.75 24.69 27.17
CA LEU A 593 -30.10 25.30 25.89
C LEU A 593 -29.75 24.39 24.71
N PHE A 594 -28.56 23.77 24.70
CA PHE A 594 -28.18 22.82 23.64
C PHE A 594 -29.02 21.54 23.66
N ARG A 595 -29.23 20.96 24.84
CA ARG A 595 -30.05 19.75 24.98
C ARG A 595 -31.47 20.00 24.48
N ASP A 596 -32.11 21.07 24.96
CA ASP A 596 -33.50 21.39 24.63
C ASP A 596 -33.64 21.76 23.15
N PHE A 597 -32.60 22.33 22.55
CA PHE A 597 -32.54 22.60 21.12
C PHE A 597 -32.51 21.33 20.25
N VAL A 598 -31.68 20.33 20.60
CA VAL A 598 -31.53 19.09 19.79
C VAL A 598 -32.82 18.27 19.74
N VAL A 599 -33.66 18.34 20.77
CA VAL A 599 -35.01 17.72 20.79
C VAL A 599 -36.12 18.68 20.37
N SER A 600 -35.80 19.91 19.93
CA SER A 600 -36.82 20.84 19.47
C SER A 600 -37.47 20.36 18.16
N PRO A 601 -38.78 20.61 17.96
CA PRO A 601 -39.45 20.23 16.72
C PRO A 601 -38.80 20.85 15.47
N GLN A 602 -38.33 22.09 15.59
CA GLN A 602 -37.64 22.81 14.51
C GLN A 602 -36.32 22.12 14.15
N PHE A 603 -35.56 21.63 15.14
CA PHE A 603 -34.32 20.90 14.89
C PHE A 603 -34.59 19.53 14.26
N LEU A 604 -35.57 18.78 14.77
CA LEU A 604 -35.93 17.46 14.22
C LEU A 604 -36.42 17.58 12.76
N GLU A 605 -37.27 18.56 12.46
CA GLU A 605 -37.70 18.85 11.09
C GLU A 605 -36.49 19.20 10.21
N ALA A 606 -35.60 20.07 10.69
CA ALA A 606 -34.39 20.46 9.97
C ALA A 606 -33.44 19.29 9.72
N ALA A 607 -33.25 18.41 10.70
CA ALA A 607 -32.42 17.21 10.59
C ALA A 607 -32.96 16.27 9.49
N VAL A 608 -34.27 16.04 9.45
CA VAL A 608 -34.92 15.24 8.40
C VAL A 608 -34.78 15.92 7.03
N ARG A 609 -35.07 17.22 6.93
CA ARG A 609 -34.97 17.99 5.68
C ARG A 609 -33.57 17.94 5.07
N ILE A 610 -32.55 18.12 5.91
CA ILE A 610 -31.14 18.07 5.48
C ILE A 610 -30.77 16.67 5.02
N THR A 611 -31.17 15.64 5.76
CA THR A 611 -30.88 14.24 5.42
C THR A 611 -31.50 13.86 4.07
N VAL A 612 -32.78 14.17 3.88
CA VAL A 612 -33.50 13.93 2.61
C VAL A 612 -32.85 14.68 1.45
N HIS A 613 -32.39 15.92 1.67
CA HIS A 613 -31.72 16.71 0.64
C HIS A 613 -30.36 16.12 0.25
N CYS A 614 -29.52 15.75 1.22
CA CYS A 614 -28.21 15.14 0.96
C CYS A 614 -28.34 13.81 0.22
N LEU A 615 -29.30 12.95 0.61
CA LEU A 615 -29.56 11.67 -0.06
C LEU A 615 -30.04 11.82 -1.51
N LYS A 616 -30.88 12.82 -1.80
CA LYS A 616 -31.30 13.12 -3.18
C LYS A 616 -30.15 13.60 -4.07
N LYS A 617 -29.12 14.22 -3.47
CA LYS A 617 -27.96 14.77 -4.19
C LYS A 617 -26.90 13.70 -4.49
N THR A 618 -26.78 12.67 -3.65
CA THR A 618 -25.84 11.55 -3.84
C THR A 618 -26.35 10.53 -4.86
N HIS A 619 -27.67 10.35 -4.99
CA HIS A 619 -28.29 9.45 -5.97
C HIS A 619 -28.84 10.20 -7.18
N LEU A 620 -27.99 10.49 -8.17
CA LEU A 620 -28.43 10.83 -9.52
C LEU A 620 -29.20 9.63 -10.13
N GLY A 621 -30.53 9.58 -9.93
CA GLY A 621 -31.43 8.88 -10.87
C GLY A 621 -32.34 7.75 -10.40
N PHE A 622 -32.50 7.45 -9.09
CA PHE A 622 -33.51 6.45 -8.66
C PHE A 622 -34.52 7.02 -7.66
N ALA A 623 -35.79 6.97 -8.05
CA ALA A 623 -36.93 7.12 -7.16
C ALA A 623 -37.03 5.89 -6.23
N ASP A 624 -37.47 6.12 -5.00
CA ASP A 624 -37.73 5.13 -3.94
C ASP A 624 -36.52 4.58 -3.17
N THR A 625 -35.83 5.45 -2.44
CA THR A 625 -35.21 5.05 -1.15
C THR A 625 -36.14 5.51 -0.02
N ASN A 626 -36.74 4.54 0.67
CA ASN A 626 -37.70 4.78 1.74
C ASN A 626 -36.94 5.16 3.02
N ILE A 627 -36.64 6.45 3.19
CA ILE A 627 -36.00 6.98 4.42
C ILE A 627 -36.98 6.77 5.56
N ASP A 628 -36.56 6.04 6.61
CA ASP A 628 -37.37 5.83 7.79
C ASP A 628 -37.25 7.04 8.72
N VAL A 629 -38.02 8.08 8.41
CA VAL A 629 -38.09 9.34 9.18
C VAL A 629 -38.27 9.08 10.68
N ASN A 630 -38.98 8.02 11.06
CA ASN A 630 -39.20 7.68 12.46
C ASN A 630 -37.92 7.17 13.14
N LYS A 631 -37.01 6.50 12.43
CA LYS A 631 -35.71 6.10 12.97
C LYS A 631 -34.79 7.29 13.23
N ILE A 632 -34.75 8.26 12.32
CA ILE A 632 -33.97 9.48 12.52
C ILE A 632 -34.45 10.21 13.78
N ILE A 633 -35.76 10.43 13.88
CA ILE A 633 -36.36 11.12 15.02
C ILE A 633 -36.14 10.33 16.31
N ALA A 634 -36.48 9.04 16.34
CA ALA A 634 -36.30 8.20 17.52
C ALA A 634 -34.83 8.07 17.95
N GLY A 635 -33.90 8.06 16.99
CA GLY A 635 -32.46 8.03 17.26
C GLY A 635 -31.96 9.31 17.91
N ILE A 636 -32.41 10.47 17.44
CA ILE A 636 -32.07 11.78 18.04
C ILE A 636 -32.74 11.96 19.40
N GLU A 637 -34.00 11.56 19.55
CA GLU A 637 -34.73 11.63 20.84
C GLU A 637 -34.10 10.74 21.92
N LYS A 638 -33.52 9.60 21.54
CA LYS A 638 -32.81 8.69 22.46
C LYS A 638 -31.39 9.15 22.81
N LEU A 639 -30.84 10.16 22.13
CA LEU A 639 -29.49 10.67 22.39
C LEU A 639 -29.41 11.34 23.77
N ARG A 640 -28.58 10.80 24.67
CA ARG A 640 -28.36 11.40 25.98
C ARG A 640 -27.21 12.41 25.93
N ILE A 641 -27.56 13.68 26.03
CA ILE A 641 -26.56 14.76 26.14
C ILE A 641 -26.19 14.91 27.63
N ARG A 642 -24.90 14.91 27.97
CA ARG A 642 -24.40 15.13 29.33
C ARG A 642 -23.34 16.21 29.33
N GLN A 643 -23.48 17.18 30.23
CA GLN A 643 -22.48 18.22 30.40
C GLN A 643 -21.46 17.85 31.49
N VAL A 644 -20.16 18.01 31.17
CA VAL A 644 -19.03 17.73 32.06
C VAL A 644 -18.10 18.94 32.12
N HIS A 645 -17.41 19.13 33.25
CA HIS A 645 -16.42 20.19 33.40
C HIS A 645 -15.22 20.02 32.45
N ASP A 646 -14.68 18.80 32.35
CA ASP A 646 -13.48 18.49 31.57
C ASP A 646 -13.62 17.10 30.92
N ILE A 647 -13.25 16.96 29.64
CA ILE A 647 -13.27 15.68 28.91
C ILE A 647 -11.82 15.34 28.57
N ARG A 648 -11.24 14.40 29.32
CA ARG A 648 -9.88 13.88 29.10
C ARG A 648 -9.95 12.46 28.57
N LEU A 649 -9.43 12.26 27.37
CA LEU A 649 -9.36 10.99 26.68
C LEU A 649 -7.93 10.46 26.75
N SER A 650 -7.77 9.18 27.01
CA SER A 650 -6.50 8.46 26.88
C SER A 650 -6.36 8.02 25.43
N LEU A 651 -5.25 8.38 24.78
CA LEU A 651 -4.89 7.90 23.45
C LEU A 651 -4.22 6.54 23.62
N VAL A 652 -4.80 5.51 23.04
CA VAL A 652 -4.38 4.12 23.22
C VAL A 652 -3.89 3.57 21.88
N PHE A 653 -2.73 2.93 21.91
CA PHE A 653 -2.12 2.24 20.78
C PHE A 653 -1.74 0.82 21.23
N HIS A 654 -2.30 -0.20 20.57
CA HIS A 654 -2.10 -1.62 20.92
C HIS A 654 -2.31 -1.92 22.42
N GLY A 655 -3.31 -1.29 23.05
CA GLY A 655 -3.63 -1.47 24.48
C GLY A 655 -2.70 -0.73 25.45
N LYS A 656 -1.76 0.09 24.97
CA LYS A 656 -0.93 0.98 25.79
C LYS A 656 -1.39 2.43 25.65
N ILE A 657 -1.51 3.13 26.78
CA ILE A 657 -1.77 4.57 26.78
C ILE A 657 -0.48 5.28 26.32
N VAL A 658 -0.55 5.91 25.15
CA VAL A 658 0.56 6.64 24.51
C VAL A 658 0.42 8.15 24.61
N GLY A 659 -0.68 8.65 25.17
CA GLY A 659 -0.89 10.07 25.37
C GLY A 659 -2.24 10.37 26.00
N LYS A 660 -2.49 11.65 26.29
CA LYS A 660 -3.79 12.15 26.76
C LYS A 660 -4.22 13.35 25.91
N CYS A 661 -5.49 13.37 25.53
CA CYS A 661 -6.10 14.46 24.77
C CYS A 661 -7.23 15.10 25.59
N LYS A 662 -7.36 16.42 25.51
CA LYS A 662 -8.51 17.15 26.04
C LYS A 662 -9.44 17.49 24.88
N GLU A 663 -10.73 17.19 25.02
CA GLU A 663 -11.74 17.53 24.01
C GLU A 663 -12.88 18.36 24.64
N THR A 664 -13.62 19.09 23.81
CA THR A 664 -14.77 19.88 24.27
C THR A 664 -16.10 19.20 23.97
N CYS A 665 -16.09 18.16 23.12
CA CYS A 665 -17.25 17.36 22.78
C CYS A 665 -16.79 15.95 22.40
N TYR A 666 -17.40 14.90 22.96
CA TYR A 666 -17.04 13.51 22.68
C TYR A 666 -18.27 12.60 22.73
N TYR A 667 -18.35 11.68 21.77
CA TYR A 667 -19.44 10.71 21.65
C TYR A 667 -18.96 9.32 22.03
N HIS A 668 -19.74 8.62 22.85
CA HIS A 668 -19.51 7.23 23.17
C HIS A 668 -20.82 6.47 23.33
N THR A 669 -20.73 5.15 23.21
CA THR A 669 -21.85 4.22 23.40
C THR A 669 -21.64 3.42 24.68
N LYS A 670 -22.74 3.09 25.37
CA LYS A 670 -22.73 2.20 26.52
C LYS A 670 -23.71 1.06 26.29
N ASP A 671 -23.23 -0.17 26.37
CA ASP A 671 -24.10 -1.36 26.27
C ASP A 671 -24.86 -1.53 27.59
N ASN A 672 -26.18 -1.36 27.55
CA ASN A 672 -27.06 -1.69 28.66
C ASN A 672 -27.81 -2.99 28.33
N GLU A 673 -27.75 -3.97 29.24
CA GLU A 673 -28.36 -5.30 29.07
C GLU A 673 -29.90 -5.27 28.89
N ILE A 674 -30.56 -4.14 29.20
CA ILE A 674 -32.03 -4.00 29.25
C ILE A 674 -32.60 -3.12 28.11
N ASP A 675 -31.90 -2.06 27.68
CA ASP A 675 -32.42 -1.04 26.74
C ASP A 675 -31.67 -0.98 25.39
N GLY A 676 -30.67 -1.84 25.18
CA GLY A 676 -29.80 -1.80 24.01
C GLY A 676 -28.66 -0.78 24.14
N ILE A 677 -28.10 -0.34 23.00
CA ILE A 677 -26.96 0.59 22.95
C ILE A 677 -27.42 1.99 23.36
N GLU A 678 -26.90 2.51 24.47
CA GLU A 678 -27.14 3.88 24.92
C GLU A 678 -26.15 4.83 24.22
N HIS A 679 -26.68 5.79 23.45
CA HIS A 679 -25.90 6.82 22.75
C HIS A 679 -25.71 8.04 23.67
N ILE A 680 -24.46 8.38 24.01
CA ILE A 680 -24.15 9.48 24.94
C ILE A 680 -23.23 10.51 24.26
N LEU A 681 -23.62 11.79 24.34
CA LEU A 681 -22.81 12.93 23.93
C LEU A 681 -22.34 13.73 25.14
N LEU A 682 -21.03 13.76 25.38
CA LEU A 682 -20.39 14.55 26.43
C LEU A 682 -20.04 15.93 25.90
N CYS A 683 -20.48 16.99 26.59
CA CYS A 683 -20.21 18.38 26.23
C CYS A 683 -19.48 19.12 27.35
N SER A 684 -18.39 19.81 27.03
CA SER A 684 -17.72 20.79 27.90
C SER A 684 -17.64 22.15 27.20
N PHE A 685 -18.23 23.17 27.80
CA PHE A 685 -18.40 24.51 27.21
C PHE A 685 -17.25 25.49 27.53
N GLU A 686 -16.21 25.08 28.26
CA GLU A 686 -14.97 25.83 28.58
C GLU A 686 -15.01 27.36 28.35
N ASP A 687 -15.74 28.16 29.15
CA ASP A 687 -15.90 29.63 29.01
C ASP A 687 -16.17 30.23 27.60
N ARG A 688 -16.27 29.41 26.54
CA ARG A 688 -16.44 29.83 25.15
C ARG A 688 -17.86 30.30 24.90
N GLU A 689 -18.03 31.21 23.96
CA GLU A 689 -19.37 31.53 23.47
C GLU A 689 -20.01 30.30 22.83
N MET A 690 -21.34 30.18 22.97
CA MET A 690 -22.08 29.02 22.47
C MET A 690 -21.91 28.83 20.96
N SER A 691 -21.87 29.94 20.21
CA SER A 691 -21.68 29.94 18.76
C SER A 691 -20.33 29.34 18.36
N ASP A 692 -19.25 29.76 19.02
CA ASP A 692 -17.89 29.27 18.73
C ASP A 692 -17.74 27.79 19.09
N TRP A 693 -18.34 27.37 20.21
CA TRP A 693 -18.36 25.97 20.63
C TRP A 693 -19.07 25.07 19.61
N LEU A 694 -20.20 25.53 19.04
CA LEU A 694 -20.94 24.79 18.02
C LEU A 694 -20.16 24.67 16.71
N VAL A 695 -19.50 25.75 16.27
CA VAL A 695 -18.67 25.73 15.06
C VAL A 695 -17.51 24.75 15.23
N PHE A 696 -16.82 24.80 16.37
CA PHE A 696 -15.69 23.93 16.68
C PHE A 696 -16.09 22.44 16.75
N ASN A 697 -17.26 22.13 17.31
CA ASN A 697 -17.71 20.77 17.55
C ASN A 697 -18.72 20.23 16.52
N CYS A 698 -19.03 20.98 15.45
CA CYS A 698 -20.03 20.62 14.45
C CYS A 698 -19.75 19.23 13.82
N ARG A 699 -18.48 18.91 13.57
CA ARG A 699 -18.09 17.59 13.03
C ARG A 699 -18.44 16.45 13.99
N THR A 700 -18.10 16.59 15.27
CA THR A 700 -18.39 15.59 16.31
C THR A 700 -19.90 15.44 16.51
N ILE A 701 -20.65 16.56 16.52
CA ILE A 701 -22.12 16.54 16.62
C ILE A 701 -22.72 15.82 15.40
N CYS A 702 -22.26 16.12 14.19
CA CYS A 702 -22.71 15.46 12.96
C CYS A 702 -22.45 13.94 13.00
N GLN A 703 -21.25 13.52 13.41
CA GLN A 703 -20.90 12.10 13.58
C GLN A 703 -21.75 11.41 14.65
N THR A 704 -22.07 12.12 15.73
CA THR A 704 -22.96 11.63 16.78
C THR A 704 -24.35 11.37 16.23
N LEU A 705 -24.91 12.35 15.50
CA LEU A 705 -26.22 12.23 14.87
C LEU A 705 -26.23 11.11 13.83
N GLN A 706 -25.16 10.95 13.05
CA GLN A 706 -25.00 9.83 12.13
C GLN A 706 -25.04 8.47 12.85
N ASN A 707 -24.29 8.32 13.94
CA ASN A 707 -24.24 7.06 14.68
C ASN A 707 -25.56 6.74 15.41
N CYS A 708 -26.21 7.73 16.05
CA CYS A 708 -27.46 7.50 16.78
C CYS A 708 -28.68 7.28 15.86
N THR A 709 -28.57 7.64 14.58
CA THR A 709 -29.61 7.43 13.56
C THR A 709 -29.32 6.20 12.69
N ASN A 710 -28.50 5.25 13.15
CA ASN A 710 -28.10 4.06 12.40
C ASN A 710 -27.51 4.37 11.01
N ASN A 711 -26.67 5.41 10.94
CA ASN A 711 -26.03 5.89 9.72
C ASN A 711 -26.98 6.46 8.66
N GLU A 712 -28.18 6.92 9.01
CA GLU A 712 -29.07 7.60 8.05
C GLU A 712 -28.68 9.08 7.84
N PHE A 713 -28.06 9.74 8.83
CA PHE A 713 -27.66 11.16 8.78
C PHE A 713 -26.29 11.39 8.10
N ILE A 714 -26.19 11.09 6.79
CA ILE A 714 -24.92 11.13 6.00
C ILE A 714 -24.74 12.46 5.24
N ASP A 715 -23.50 12.96 5.15
CA ASP A 715 -23.09 14.15 4.35
C ASP A 715 -23.84 15.45 4.71
N THR A 716 -24.30 15.56 5.95
CA THR A 716 -25.13 16.66 6.45
C THR A 716 -24.32 17.80 7.10
N GLN A 717 -23.01 17.62 7.33
CA GLN A 717 -22.17 18.51 8.15
C GLN A 717 -22.28 20.00 7.75
N GLY A 718 -22.19 20.30 6.46
CA GLY A 718 -22.23 21.69 5.97
C GLY A 718 -23.59 22.37 6.21
N LEU A 719 -24.67 21.60 6.13
CA LEU A 719 -26.03 22.08 6.35
C LEU A 719 -26.41 22.10 7.83
N LEU A 720 -25.88 21.17 8.62
CA LEU A 720 -26.05 21.13 10.07
C LEU A 720 -25.52 22.42 10.72
N LEU A 721 -24.39 22.96 10.23
CA LEU A 721 -23.83 24.20 10.75
C LEU A 721 -24.82 25.38 10.66
N ILE A 722 -25.61 25.45 9.57
CA ILE A 722 -26.65 26.47 9.39
C ILE A 722 -27.77 26.29 10.43
N VAL A 723 -28.17 25.05 10.72
CA VAL A 723 -29.18 24.75 11.74
C VAL A 723 -28.67 25.13 13.13
N LEU A 724 -27.45 24.71 13.48
CA LEU A 724 -26.82 24.99 14.77
C LEU A 724 -26.65 26.50 15.02
N HIS A 725 -26.46 27.31 13.98
CA HIS A 725 -26.38 28.78 14.10
C HIS A 725 -27.65 29.40 14.70
N HIS A 726 -28.81 28.78 14.49
CA HIS A 726 -30.11 29.26 14.96
C HIS A 726 -30.51 28.71 16.34
N ILE A 727 -29.56 28.24 17.14
CA ILE A 727 -29.82 27.68 18.48
C ILE A 727 -30.62 28.61 19.41
N ARG A 728 -30.44 29.93 19.29
CA ARG A 728 -31.17 30.93 20.09
C ARG A 728 -32.55 31.26 19.54
N ASN A 729 -32.79 31.00 18.25
CA ASN A 729 -34.07 31.27 17.59
C ASN A 729 -34.42 30.16 16.58
N PRO A 730 -34.91 29.00 17.06
CA PRO A 730 -35.17 27.84 16.21
C PRO A 730 -36.22 28.09 15.10
N ASP A 731 -37.11 29.07 15.29
CA ASP A 731 -38.14 29.43 14.31
C ASP A 731 -37.58 30.02 13.00
N ASP A 732 -36.32 30.48 13.01
CA ASP A 732 -35.63 30.95 11.81
C ASP A 732 -35.08 29.81 10.95
N ILE A 733 -34.90 28.59 11.50
CA ILE A 733 -34.23 27.47 10.82
C ILE A 733 -34.90 27.14 9.49
N SER A 734 -36.23 27.00 9.50
CA SER A 734 -36.97 26.62 8.30
C SER A 734 -36.79 27.64 7.16
N ARG A 735 -36.81 28.94 7.48
CA ARG A 735 -36.52 30.02 6.53
C ARG A 735 -35.06 30.02 6.06
N ALA A 736 -34.12 29.68 6.93
CA ALA A 736 -32.70 29.59 6.57
C ALA A 736 -32.44 28.45 5.58
N LEU A 737 -33.07 27.28 5.78
CA LEU A 737 -32.99 26.14 4.85
C LEU A 737 -33.68 26.44 3.51
N ASP A 738 -34.83 27.13 3.53
CA ASP A 738 -35.53 27.55 2.31
C ASP A 738 -34.67 28.49 1.43
N ARG A 739 -33.94 29.44 2.04
CA ARG A 739 -33.04 30.36 1.32
C ARG A 739 -31.90 29.66 0.58
N ILE A 740 -31.51 28.47 1.03
CA ILE A 740 -30.41 27.67 0.47
C ILE A 740 -30.95 26.62 -0.52
N GLY A 741 -32.28 26.63 -0.77
CA GLY A 741 -32.92 25.77 -1.76
C GLY A 741 -33.23 24.35 -1.27
N ILE A 742 -33.32 24.13 0.05
CA ILE A 742 -33.67 22.83 0.63
C ILE A 742 -35.19 22.71 0.69
N SER A 743 -35.75 21.74 -0.03
CA SER A 743 -37.20 21.49 -0.06
C SER A 743 -37.79 21.30 1.34
N GLN A 744 -38.97 21.86 1.58
CA GLN A 744 -39.76 21.56 2.77
C GLN A 744 -40.12 20.06 2.81
N PHE A 745 -40.06 19.49 4.00
CA PHE A 745 -40.43 18.10 4.26
C PHE A 745 -41.38 18.11 5.45
N SER A 746 -42.66 17.86 5.20
CA SER A 746 -43.69 17.89 6.24
C SER A 746 -43.71 16.55 6.98
N VAL A 747 -43.20 16.54 8.21
CA VAL A 747 -43.41 15.42 9.11
C VAL A 747 -44.83 15.54 9.67
N MET A 748 -45.78 14.74 9.17
CA MET A 748 -47.12 14.66 9.77
C MET A 748 -47.05 13.85 11.09
N ARG A 749 -46.58 14.50 12.15
CA ARG A 749 -46.99 14.26 13.53
C ARG A 749 -47.23 15.61 14.18
N GLY A 750 -48.27 15.72 14.99
CA GLY A 750 -48.56 16.94 15.74
C GLY A 750 -47.37 17.30 16.60
N CYS A 751 -46.61 18.31 16.18
CA CYS A 751 -45.62 18.97 17.03
C CYS A 751 -46.32 19.41 18.30
N SER A 752 -46.03 18.75 19.40
CA SER A 752 -46.29 19.28 20.73
C SER A 752 -45.29 20.41 21.00
N THR A 753 -45.40 21.53 20.28
CA THR A 753 -45.17 22.80 20.98
C THR A 753 -46.28 22.86 22.00
N SER A 754 -45.97 22.48 23.24
CA SER A 754 -46.90 22.60 24.33
C SER A 754 -47.42 24.04 24.33
N ILE A 755 -48.69 24.23 24.00
CA ILE A 755 -49.40 25.51 24.15
C ILE A 755 -49.43 25.89 25.65
N PHE A 756 -49.11 24.94 26.53
CA PHE A 756 -49.07 25.09 27.97
C PHE A 756 -47.72 25.62 28.44
N PRO A 757 -47.70 26.57 29.41
CA PRO A 757 -46.48 27.10 29.98
C PRO A 757 -45.64 26.00 30.66
N PRO A 758 -44.30 26.10 30.68
CA PRO A 758 -43.47 25.14 31.41
C PRO A 758 -43.72 25.25 32.92
N ALA A 759 -43.64 24.12 33.62
CA ALA A 759 -43.69 24.09 35.08
C ALA A 759 -42.55 24.95 35.68
N GLY A 760 -42.82 25.63 36.79
CA GLY A 760 -41.89 26.57 37.44
C GLY A 760 -42.01 28.02 36.97
N THR A 761 -42.72 28.29 35.87
CA THR A 761 -42.92 29.67 35.40
C THR A 761 -43.94 30.43 36.24
N VAL A 762 -43.71 31.72 36.49
CA VAL A 762 -44.60 32.55 37.30
C VAL A 762 -45.95 32.77 36.59
N VAL A 763 -47.05 32.57 37.31
CA VAL A 763 -48.41 32.83 36.83
C VAL A 763 -48.63 34.33 36.74
N HIS A 764 -48.84 34.83 35.52
CA HIS A 764 -49.05 36.24 35.27
C HIS A 764 -50.22 36.79 36.13
N PRO A 765 -50.09 37.98 36.76
CA PRO A 765 -51.05 38.50 37.75
C PRO A 765 -52.50 38.60 37.28
N ASP A 766 -52.68 38.78 35.98
CA ASP A 766 -53.99 38.77 35.33
C ASP A 766 -54.77 37.44 35.43
N TRP A 767 -54.09 36.31 35.62
CA TRP A 767 -54.74 35.01 35.75
C TRP A 767 -55.15 34.69 37.19
N HIS A 768 -54.73 35.51 38.17
CA HIS A 768 -55.03 35.30 39.59
C HIS A 768 -56.53 35.33 39.90
N CYS A 769 -57.33 36.05 39.09
CA CYS A 769 -58.78 36.08 39.23
C CYS A 769 -59.47 34.76 38.89
N TYR A 770 -58.81 33.85 38.16
CA TYR A 770 -59.33 32.52 37.82
C TYR A 770 -58.89 31.43 38.83
N LEU A 771 -58.12 31.79 39.85
CA LEU A 771 -57.69 30.82 40.85
C LEU A 771 -58.85 30.46 41.77
N ASP A 772 -59.19 29.17 41.79
CA ASP A 772 -60.26 28.64 42.61
C ASP A 772 -59.83 28.57 44.09
N ASN A 773 -60.63 29.18 44.95
CA ASN A 773 -60.40 29.19 46.40
C ASN A 773 -61.13 28.03 47.10
N SER A 774 -61.76 27.12 46.37
CA SER A 774 -62.31 25.86 46.90
C SER A 774 -61.20 24.85 47.24
N PHE A 775 -61.48 23.92 48.15
CA PHE A 775 -60.60 22.77 48.43
C PHE A 775 -61.06 21.59 47.57
N SER A 776 -60.56 21.53 46.33
CA SER A 776 -60.88 20.47 45.35
C SER A 776 -59.71 19.50 45.21
N ASP A 777 -60.00 18.24 44.87
CA ASP A 777 -58.98 17.24 44.52
C ASP A 777 -58.36 17.49 43.13
N PHE A 778 -57.11 17.07 42.93
CA PHE A 778 -56.36 17.31 41.68
C PHE A 778 -56.08 16.03 40.90
N ASP A 779 -56.16 16.11 39.56
CA ASP A 779 -55.91 14.99 38.66
C ASP A 779 -54.44 14.91 38.24
N ILE A 780 -53.94 13.70 37.96
CA ILE A 780 -52.57 13.49 37.45
C ILE A 780 -52.42 14.17 36.07
N GLY A 781 -51.37 14.98 35.91
CA GLY A 781 -51.12 15.80 34.73
C GLY A 781 -51.85 17.14 34.71
N GLU A 782 -52.66 17.46 35.73
CA GLU A 782 -53.38 18.74 35.81
C GLU A 782 -52.42 19.92 36.08
N TYR A 783 -52.63 21.02 35.36
CA TYR A 783 -51.92 22.29 35.57
C TYR A 783 -52.54 23.08 36.71
N VAL A 784 -51.73 23.37 37.73
CA VAL A 784 -52.14 24.06 38.95
C VAL A 784 -51.25 25.27 39.22
N ALA A 785 -51.75 26.24 39.99
CA ALA A 785 -50.97 27.34 40.51
C ALA A 785 -50.51 27.03 41.92
N LEU A 786 -49.20 26.96 42.13
CA LEU A 786 -48.58 26.83 43.45
C LEU A 786 -48.33 28.21 44.06
N LEU A 787 -48.80 28.44 45.28
CA LEU A 787 -48.52 29.65 46.04
C LEU A 787 -47.06 29.67 46.50
N LEU A 788 -46.32 30.71 46.11
CA LEU A 788 -44.89 30.88 46.41
C LEU A 788 -44.67 31.91 47.51
N ASN A 789 -45.29 33.09 47.37
CA ASN A 789 -45.24 34.18 48.36
C ASN A 789 -46.65 34.71 48.66
N GLU A 790 -46.98 34.87 49.95
CA GLU A 790 -48.22 35.51 50.41
C GLU A 790 -48.20 37.03 50.17
N GLU A 791 -49.37 37.65 49.98
CA GLU A 791 -49.51 39.10 49.90
C GLU A 791 -49.02 39.80 51.17
N THR A 792 -48.37 40.95 51.00
CA THR A 792 -47.82 41.72 52.11
C THR A 792 -48.06 43.21 51.92
N LYS A 793 -48.05 43.95 53.03
CA LYS A 793 -48.20 45.42 53.04
C LYS A 793 -46.97 46.05 53.67
N ASP A 794 -46.10 46.63 52.84
CA ASP A 794 -44.83 47.26 53.27
C ASP A 794 -44.89 48.77 53.02
N LYS A 795 -44.77 49.57 54.09
CA LYS A 795 -44.80 51.05 54.06
C LYS A 795 -45.91 51.64 53.17
N ASN A 796 -47.15 51.18 53.37
CA ASN A 796 -48.37 51.57 52.64
C ASN A 796 -48.46 51.13 51.17
N VAL A 797 -47.56 50.28 50.67
CA VAL A 797 -47.66 49.67 49.33
C VAL A 797 -48.14 48.23 49.46
N PHE A 798 -49.26 47.90 48.82
CA PHE A 798 -49.80 46.54 48.74
C PHE A 798 -49.04 45.72 47.69
N ILE A 799 -48.54 44.54 48.07
CA ILE A 799 -47.84 43.62 47.18
C ILE A 799 -48.70 42.35 47.03
N PRO A 800 -49.21 42.03 45.82
CA PRO A 800 -50.03 40.85 45.59
C PRO A 800 -49.25 39.53 45.78
N ALA A 801 -49.98 38.46 46.06
CA ALA A 801 -49.42 37.10 46.13
C ALA A 801 -48.76 36.66 44.81
N LEU A 802 -47.72 35.82 44.93
CA LEU A 802 -46.98 35.26 43.80
C LEU A 802 -47.32 33.77 43.65
N TYR A 803 -47.68 33.37 42.44
CA TYR A 803 -47.98 31.97 42.11
C TYR A 803 -47.10 31.50 40.94
N GLN A 804 -46.78 30.21 40.89
CA GLN A 804 -46.09 29.58 39.76
C GLN A 804 -46.90 28.40 39.20
N TYR A 805 -46.74 28.10 37.91
CA TYR A 805 -47.32 26.92 37.29
C TYR A 805 -46.63 25.66 37.82
N ALA A 806 -47.40 24.68 38.23
CA ALA A 806 -46.93 23.35 38.60
C ALA A 806 -47.83 22.29 37.95
N ILE A 807 -47.29 21.10 37.76
CA ILE A 807 -48.03 19.96 37.17
C ILE A 807 -48.11 18.85 38.20
N ILE A 808 -49.31 18.33 38.44
CA ILE A 808 -49.52 17.22 39.37
C ILE A 808 -48.88 15.95 38.77
N VAL A 809 -47.91 15.36 39.46
CA VAL A 809 -47.23 14.13 39.05
C VAL A 809 -47.97 12.92 39.62
N GLN A 810 -48.25 12.94 40.92
CA GLN A 810 -49.00 11.89 41.61
C GLN A 810 -49.55 12.34 42.96
N LYS A 811 -50.55 11.62 43.45
CA LYS A 811 -51.13 11.78 44.79
C LYS A 811 -50.38 10.85 45.77
N CYS A 812 -49.78 11.39 46.83
CA CYS A 812 -48.84 10.64 47.67
C CYS A 812 -49.51 9.69 48.68
N GLU A 813 -50.79 9.93 49.05
CA GLU A 813 -51.50 9.12 50.04
C GLU A 813 -52.92 8.76 49.54
N ALA A 814 -53.29 7.48 49.58
CA ALA A 814 -54.62 6.98 49.24
C ALA A 814 -55.50 6.94 50.50
N ALA A 815 -56.14 8.06 50.84
CA ALA A 815 -57.10 8.12 51.94
C ALA A 815 -58.54 7.85 51.46
N SER A 816 -59.31 7.17 52.32
CA SER A 816 -60.72 6.78 52.11
C SER A 816 -61.62 8.01 51.89
N THR A 817 -62.49 7.95 50.89
CA THR A 817 -63.26 9.07 50.30
C THR A 817 -64.38 9.68 51.18
N SER A 818 -64.25 9.78 52.50
CA SER A 818 -65.38 10.21 53.35
C SER A 818 -65.17 11.40 54.30
N ASN A 819 -63.97 11.97 54.46
CA ASN A 819 -63.75 13.12 55.36
C ASN A 819 -63.21 14.37 54.64
N LEU A 820 -63.88 15.51 54.84
CA LEU A 820 -63.52 16.84 54.28
C LEU A 820 -62.08 17.28 54.66
N LEU A 821 -61.60 16.82 55.81
CA LEU A 821 -60.25 17.03 56.33
C LEU A 821 -59.16 16.39 55.45
N ASP A 822 -59.44 15.21 54.88
CA ASP A 822 -58.46 14.46 54.10
C ASP A 822 -58.17 15.12 52.74
N SER A 823 -59.14 15.83 52.16
CA SER A 823 -58.94 16.59 50.91
C SER A 823 -58.09 17.86 51.12
N ILE A 824 -58.22 18.51 52.29
CA ILE A 824 -57.45 19.73 52.63
C ILE A 824 -55.99 19.40 52.95
N LEU A 825 -55.74 18.26 53.61
CA LEU A 825 -54.41 17.84 54.07
C LEU A 825 -53.69 16.90 53.10
N CYS A 826 -54.28 16.62 51.94
CA CYS A 826 -53.68 15.71 50.97
C CYS A 826 -52.36 16.26 50.41
N ARG A 827 -51.36 15.36 50.29
CA ARG A 827 -50.07 15.63 49.68
C ARG A 827 -50.05 15.24 48.21
N TYR A 828 -49.58 16.16 47.38
CA TYR A 828 -49.37 15.95 45.96
C TYR A 828 -47.90 16.15 45.64
N GLU A 829 -47.35 15.22 44.86
CA GLU A 829 -46.07 15.44 44.20
C GLU A 829 -46.32 16.31 42.97
N VAL A 830 -45.67 17.47 42.93
CA VAL A 830 -45.82 18.48 41.88
C VAL A 830 -44.51 18.72 41.18
N ASN A 831 -44.52 18.69 39.85
CA ASN A 831 -43.42 19.14 39.02
C ASN A 831 -43.43 20.67 39.00
N VAL A 832 -42.35 21.28 39.50
CA VAL A 832 -42.14 22.73 39.54
C VAL A 832 -41.06 23.17 38.54
N GLY A 833 -40.80 22.38 37.50
CA GLY A 833 -39.85 22.68 36.42
C GLY A 833 -38.55 21.91 36.54
N GLU A 834 -37.69 22.31 37.48
CA GLU A 834 -36.35 21.71 37.64
C GLU A 834 -36.34 20.44 38.51
N ARG A 835 -37.36 20.26 39.34
CA ARG A 835 -37.51 19.15 40.29
C ARG A 835 -38.99 18.88 40.59
N THR A 836 -39.25 17.74 41.23
CA THR A 836 -40.53 17.49 41.87
C THR A 836 -40.47 17.92 43.34
N GLU A 837 -41.56 18.52 43.85
CA GLU A 837 -41.72 18.90 45.25
C GLU A 837 -43.01 18.28 45.80
N ILE A 838 -43.02 17.93 47.08
CA ILE A 838 -44.24 17.48 47.76
C ILE A 838 -44.91 18.71 48.37
N LYS A 839 -46.15 18.99 47.98
CA LYS A 839 -46.95 20.14 48.45
C LYS A 839 -48.32 19.70 48.95
N MET A 840 -48.85 20.47 49.87
CA MET A 840 -50.16 20.25 50.46
C MET A 840 -51.24 20.87 49.57
N ALA A 841 -52.45 20.28 49.57
CA ALA A 841 -53.56 20.75 48.73
C ALA A 841 -53.91 22.24 48.95
N TYR A 842 -53.76 22.75 50.17
CA TYR A 842 -54.02 24.17 50.46
C TYR A 842 -53.04 25.15 49.80
N ASP A 843 -51.84 24.72 49.39
CA ASP A 843 -50.87 25.54 48.64
C ASP A 843 -51.12 25.54 47.12
N LEU A 844 -52.02 24.67 46.63
CA LEU A 844 -52.30 24.45 45.21
C LEU A 844 -53.68 25.01 44.82
N TYR A 845 -53.75 25.70 43.69
CA TYR A 845 -54.97 26.36 43.20
C TYR A 845 -55.30 25.89 41.78
N LYS A 846 -56.56 25.54 41.53
CA LYS A 846 -57.06 25.23 40.17
C LYS A 846 -57.37 26.51 39.38
N PHE A 847 -57.28 26.42 38.06
CA PHE A 847 -57.73 27.49 37.17
C PHE A 847 -59.18 27.26 36.72
N ASN A 848 -60.13 28.00 37.29
CA ASN A 848 -61.55 27.90 36.96
C ASN A 848 -62.09 29.19 36.34
N ARG A 849 -62.70 29.08 35.15
CA ARG A 849 -63.50 30.15 34.56
C ARG A 849 -64.96 30.01 35.02
N LYS A 850 -65.42 30.86 35.93
CA LYS A 850 -66.86 30.98 36.24
C LYS A 850 -67.59 31.44 34.96
N LYS A 851 -68.65 30.74 34.52
CA LYS A 851 -69.51 31.14 33.39
C LYS A 851 -70.29 32.41 33.75
N GLN A 852 -69.67 33.57 33.60
CA GLN A 852 -70.35 34.86 33.52
C GLN A 852 -69.71 35.65 32.37
N GLU A 853 -70.36 35.58 31.22
CA GLU A 853 -70.42 36.57 30.13
C GLU A 853 -71.02 35.87 28.91
N SER A 854 -72.35 35.90 28.84
CA SER A 854 -73.06 35.73 27.58
C SER A 854 -72.73 36.93 26.70
N SER A 855 -71.81 36.75 25.76
CA SER A 855 -71.84 37.54 24.52
C SER A 855 -73.21 37.33 23.89
N LYS A 856 -73.95 38.41 23.66
CA LYS A 856 -75.30 38.46 23.07
C LYS A 856 -75.35 38.04 21.58
N GLU A 857 -74.56 37.05 21.17
CA GLU A 857 -74.63 36.48 19.83
C GLU A 857 -74.64 34.96 19.98
N LEU A 858 -75.79 34.36 19.63
CA LEU A 858 -76.13 32.92 19.62
C LEU A 858 -76.89 32.38 20.84
N SER A 859 -78.20 32.63 20.84
CA SER A 859 -79.17 31.57 21.13
C SER A 859 -80.48 31.82 20.38
N PRO A 860 -80.80 30.99 19.38
CA PRO A 860 -82.15 30.45 19.30
C PRO A 860 -82.06 28.94 19.15
N PHE A 861 -81.72 28.22 20.22
CA PHE A 861 -82.07 26.81 20.48
C PHE A 861 -81.32 26.36 21.74
N LEU A 862 -82.07 26.17 22.84
CA LEU A 862 -81.77 25.52 24.13
C LEU A 862 -82.21 26.41 25.30
N ASP A 863 -83.40 26.11 25.81
CA ASP A 863 -83.86 26.48 27.15
C ASP A 863 -82.95 25.87 28.23
N ILE A 864 -82.96 26.49 29.43
CA ILE A 864 -82.41 26.03 30.74
C ILE A 864 -80.90 26.38 30.92
N ALA A 865 -80.39 27.06 31.96
CA ALA A 865 -80.88 27.53 33.27
C ALA A 865 -80.04 28.74 33.75
N ASP A 866 -80.58 29.46 34.74
CA ASP A 866 -79.87 30.42 35.60
C ASP A 866 -78.47 29.93 36.01
N GLY A 867 -77.53 30.86 36.17
CA GLY A 867 -76.20 30.56 36.72
C GLY A 867 -76.30 29.82 38.06
N PRO A 868 -75.28 29.02 38.45
CA PRO A 868 -75.37 28.15 39.61
C PRO A 868 -75.59 29.00 40.86
N LYS A 869 -76.84 29.04 41.33
CA LYS A 869 -77.14 29.33 42.73
C LYS A 869 -76.62 28.12 43.51
N ASP A 870 -75.87 28.38 44.56
CA ASP A 870 -75.53 27.32 45.50
C ASP A 870 -76.83 26.98 46.25
N ASP A 871 -77.57 25.98 45.76
CA ASP A 871 -78.90 25.59 46.25
C ASP A 871 -78.86 24.88 47.63
N ARG A 872 -77.69 24.87 48.28
CA ARG A 872 -77.48 24.28 49.61
C ARG A 872 -78.07 25.17 50.71
N ASN A 873 -78.60 24.56 51.76
CA ASN A 873 -79.15 25.31 52.90
C ASN A 873 -78.02 26.11 53.60
N LEU A 874 -78.34 27.33 54.08
CA LEU A 874 -77.39 28.20 54.80
C LEU A 874 -76.77 27.48 56.00
N ASP A 875 -77.53 26.63 56.68
CA ASP A 875 -77.07 25.84 57.82
C ASP A 875 -76.00 24.81 57.45
N ASP A 876 -76.11 24.19 56.27
CA ASP A 876 -75.11 23.22 55.79
C ASP A 876 -73.81 23.91 55.42
N ILE A 877 -73.91 25.11 54.83
CA ILE A 877 -72.74 25.95 54.51
C ILE A 877 -72.06 26.44 55.80
N PHE A 878 -72.84 26.86 56.79
CA PHE A 878 -72.32 27.23 58.11
C PHE A 878 -71.64 26.05 58.81
N LYS A 879 -72.22 24.86 58.72
CA LYS A 879 -71.62 23.63 59.27
C LYS A 879 -70.30 23.29 58.56
N GLU A 880 -70.26 23.32 57.22
CA GLU A 880 -69.03 23.12 56.43
C GLU A 880 -67.94 24.13 56.84
N VAL A 881 -68.28 25.42 56.90
CA VAL A 881 -67.36 26.48 57.31
C VAL A 881 -66.84 26.24 58.73
N LYS A 882 -67.72 25.86 59.66
CA LYS A 882 -67.37 25.57 61.06
C LYS A 882 -66.42 24.37 61.17
N ASP A 883 -66.69 23.30 60.43
CA ASP A 883 -65.87 22.10 60.41
C ASP A 883 -64.49 22.37 59.80
N ILE A 884 -64.40 23.14 58.71
CA ILE A 884 -63.12 23.57 58.11
C ILE A 884 -62.32 24.46 59.06
N VAL A 885 -62.97 25.37 59.79
CA VAL A 885 -62.26 26.24 60.75
C VAL A 885 -61.77 25.43 61.96
N LYS A 886 -62.57 24.50 62.50
CA LYS A 886 -62.15 23.56 63.55
C LYS A 886 -60.94 22.73 63.09
N ALA A 887 -61.01 22.19 61.87
CA ALA A 887 -59.93 21.49 61.20
C ALA A 887 -58.65 22.32 61.08
N ALA A 888 -58.76 23.56 60.57
CA ALA A 888 -57.62 24.46 60.43
C ALA A 888 -56.93 24.77 61.77
N TRP A 889 -57.68 24.79 62.87
CA TRP A 889 -57.13 25.06 64.22
C TRP A 889 -56.29 23.92 64.80
N SER A 890 -56.33 22.73 64.19
CA SER A 890 -55.41 21.62 64.53
C SER A 890 -54.02 21.77 63.89
N LEU A 891 -53.85 22.70 62.95
CA LEU A 891 -52.60 22.92 62.21
C LEU A 891 -51.71 23.99 62.86
N PRO A 892 -50.39 23.99 62.58
CA PRO A 892 -49.48 25.07 62.94
C PRO A 892 -49.96 26.44 62.46
N GLU A 893 -49.54 27.51 63.14
CA GLU A 893 -50.11 28.85 62.94
C GLU A 893 -50.04 29.35 61.50
N ASP A 894 -48.96 29.05 60.78
CA ASP A 894 -48.75 29.43 59.39
C ASP A 894 -49.66 28.65 58.42
N GLU A 895 -49.83 27.35 58.64
CA GLU A 895 -50.68 26.49 57.81
C GLU A 895 -52.17 26.80 58.04
N ARG A 896 -52.55 26.96 59.31
CA ARG A 896 -53.87 27.45 59.74
C ARG A 896 -54.24 28.75 59.04
N ARG A 897 -53.29 29.70 58.98
CA ARG A 897 -53.50 31.00 58.31
C ARG A 897 -53.83 30.82 56.84
N LYS A 898 -53.13 29.95 56.11
CA LYS A 898 -53.39 29.69 54.67
C LYS A 898 -54.77 29.09 54.40
N VAL A 899 -55.20 28.13 55.22
CA VAL A 899 -56.52 27.49 55.10
C VAL A 899 -57.63 28.51 55.35
N ILE A 900 -57.51 29.31 56.41
CA ILE A 900 -58.48 30.37 56.74
C ILE A 900 -58.50 31.46 55.66
N LYS A 901 -57.34 31.88 55.17
CA LYS A 901 -57.22 32.83 54.04
C LYS A 901 -57.99 32.36 52.81
N ARG A 902 -57.81 31.09 52.44
CA ARG A 902 -58.48 30.50 51.27
C ARG A 902 -60.01 30.48 51.46
N LEU A 903 -60.47 30.10 52.65
CA LEU A 903 -61.90 30.13 53.01
C LEU A 903 -62.45 31.57 53.05
N TYR A 904 -61.67 32.52 53.55
CA TYR A 904 -61.98 33.95 53.58
C TYR A 904 -62.16 34.52 52.16
N LYS A 905 -61.24 34.20 51.24
CA LYS A 905 -61.34 34.62 49.83
C LYS A 905 -62.46 33.90 49.06
N LYS A 906 -62.81 32.66 49.42
CA LYS A 906 -63.94 31.91 48.83
C LYS A 906 -65.27 32.63 49.04
N TRP A 907 -65.52 33.11 50.26
CA TRP A 907 -66.79 33.74 50.64
C TRP A 907 -66.77 35.28 50.59
N HIS A 908 -65.67 35.91 50.20
CA HIS A 908 -65.59 37.37 50.10
C HIS A 908 -66.67 37.95 49.15
N PRO A 909 -67.43 38.99 49.54
CA PRO A 909 -68.51 39.55 48.71
C PRO A 909 -68.07 39.94 47.31
N ASP A 910 -66.94 40.66 47.19
CA ASP A 910 -66.42 41.14 45.90
C ASP A 910 -65.97 40.04 44.92
N LYS A 911 -65.86 38.78 45.36
CA LYS A 911 -65.52 37.62 44.50
C LYS A 911 -66.75 36.81 44.05
N ASN A 912 -67.95 37.14 44.55
CA ASN A 912 -69.19 36.38 44.36
C ASN A 912 -70.31 37.23 43.75
N HIS A 913 -70.03 37.84 42.59
CA HIS A 913 -70.99 38.62 41.81
C HIS A 913 -72.24 37.79 41.44
N GLY A 914 -73.42 38.25 41.84
CA GLY A 914 -74.70 37.55 41.64
C GLY A 914 -75.16 36.66 42.81
N ASN A 915 -74.34 36.46 43.84
CA ASN A 915 -74.73 35.79 45.10
C ASN A 915 -74.18 36.56 46.32
N GLU A 916 -74.20 37.90 46.24
CA GLU A 916 -73.53 38.80 47.17
C GLU A 916 -74.12 38.74 48.58
N ASP A 917 -75.43 38.59 48.71
CA ASP A 917 -76.12 38.55 50.00
C ASP A 917 -75.81 37.27 50.79
N LEU A 918 -75.79 36.11 50.12
CA LEU A 918 -75.39 34.84 50.73
C LEU A 918 -73.92 34.87 51.10
N ALA A 919 -73.04 35.29 50.18
CA ALA A 919 -71.61 35.40 50.42
C ALA A 919 -71.31 36.34 51.59
N LYS A 920 -71.96 37.50 51.67
CA LYS A 920 -71.82 38.45 52.78
C LYS A 920 -72.24 37.85 54.12
N THR A 921 -73.32 37.08 54.13
CA THR A 921 -73.83 36.40 55.34
C THR A 921 -72.84 35.33 55.82
N VAL A 922 -72.35 34.48 54.92
CA VAL A 922 -71.34 33.44 55.22
C VAL A 922 -69.99 34.07 55.60
N PHE A 923 -69.60 35.16 54.97
CA PHE A 923 -68.37 35.90 55.26
C PHE A 923 -68.38 36.52 56.66
N GLN A 924 -69.49 37.14 57.06
CA GLN A 924 -69.65 37.66 58.43
C GLN A 924 -69.62 36.54 59.47
N PHE A 925 -70.29 35.42 59.19
CA PHE A 925 -70.26 34.24 60.05
C PHE A 925 -68.85 33.64 60.18
N LEU A 926 -68.11 33.52 59.08
CA LEU A 926 -66.70 33.09 59.06
C LEU A 926 -65.82 34.00 59.92
N GLN A 927 -65.93 35.33 59.74
CA GLN A 927 -65.17 36.30 60.55
C GLN A 927 -65.46 36.13 62.05
N GLN A 928 -66.73 35.95 62.42
CA GLN A 928 -67.12 35.71 63.81
C GLN A 928 -66.56 34.40 64.37
N ILE A 929 -66.63 33.29 63.62
CA ILE A 929 -66.08 32.00 64.08
C ILE A 929 -64.57 32.08 64.27
N VAL A 930 -63.84 32.64 63.31
CA VAL A 930 -62.38 32.76 63.38
C VAL A 930 -61.96 33.57 64.60
N LEU A 931 -62.67 34.67 64.91
CA LEU A 931 -62.41 35.50 66.09
C LEU A 931 -62.81 34.82 67.42
N LYS A 932 -63.91 34.03 67.43
CA LYS A 932 -64.30 33.21 68.59
C LYS A 932 -63.24 32.14 68.88
N MET A 933 -62.73 31.47 67.85
CA MET A 933 -61.67 30.47 67.97
C MET A 933 -60.32 31.06 68.41
N GLU A 934 -59.99 32.27 67.96
CA GLU A 934 -58.78 32.98 68.39
C GLU A 934 -58.86 33.41 69.87
N SER A 935 -60.04 33.79 70.33
CA SER A 935 -60.29 34.18 71.73
C SER A 935 -60.55 33.00 72.68
N GLY A 936 -60.52 31.75 72.18
CA GLY A 936 -60.72 30.53 72.96
C GLY A 936 -62.17 30.27 73.40
N GLN A 937 -63.15 30.91 72.75
CA GLN A 937 -64.58 30.71 73.03
C GLN A 937 -65.15 29.49 72.29
N ASP A 938 -66.13 28.81 72.90
CA ASP A 938 -66.81 27.68 72.27
C ASP A 938 -67.68 28.14 71.09
N ILE A 939 -67.48 27.51 69.93
CA ILE A 939 -68.20 27.81 68.69
C ILE A 939 -69.60 27.19 68.70
N ASP A 940 -69.87 26.18 69.53
CA ASP A 940 -71.16 25.48 69.60
C ASP A 940 -72.20 26.21 70.50
N SER A 941 -71.84 27.38 71.05
CA SER A 941 -72.71 28.24 71.87
C SER A 941 -73.42 29.34 71.05
N ASP A 942 -74.77 29.29 71.01
CA ASP A 942 -75.70 30.19 70.29
C ASP A 942 -75.95 31.56 70.96
N SER A 943 -74.99 32.10 71.73
CA SER A 943 -75.17 33.43 72.34
C SER A 943 -75.08 34.55 71.29
N SER A 944 -76.24 35.10 70.92
CA SER A 944 -76.45 36.26 70.03
C SER A 944 -76.01 37.60 70.68
N SER A 945 -74.71 37.75 70.92
CA SER A 945 -74.12 39.05 71.29
C SER A 945 -73.27 39.57 70.14
N THR A 946 -73.51 40.82 69.73
CA THR A 946 -72.73 41.55 68.73
C THR A 946 -71.26 41.63 69.15
N PHE A 947 -70.46 40.65 68.73
CA PHE A 947 -69.04 40.58 69.03
C PHE A 947 -68.32 41.75 68.34
N LYS A 948 -67.72 42.66 69.13
CA LYS A 948 -66.81 43.69 68.62
C LYS A 948 -65.37 43.18 68.80
N PRO A 949 -64.59 43.02 67.72
CA PRO A 949 -63.23 42.48 67.81
C PRO A 949 -62.28 43.46 68.54
N PRO A 950 -61.31 42.96 69.31
CA PRO A 950 -60.21 43.77 69.80
C PRO A 950 -59.30 44.19 68.63
N SER A 951 -58.86 45.46 68.60
CA SER A 951 -57.95 45.99 67.56
C SER A 951 -56.59 45.28 67.48
N SER A 952 -56.27 44.39 68.43
CA SER A 952 -55.03 43.61 68.53
C SER A 952 -55.17 42.12 68.15
N SER A 953 -56.27 41.70 67.53
CA SER A 953 -56.41 40.32 67.02
C SER A 953 -55.40 40.02 65.90
N TYR A 954 -54.76 38.86 65.98
CA TYR A 954 -53.83 38.31 65.00
C TYR A 954 -54.49 38.25 63.62
N PHE A 955 -55.65 37.59 63.49
CA PHE A 955 -56.37 37.49 62.21
C PHE A 955 -56.95 38.82 61.72
N TYR A 956 -57.36 39.71 62.62
CA TYR A 956 -57.91 41.02 62.24
C TYR A 956 -56.91 41.88 61.44
N SER A 957 -55.61 41.76 61.76
CA SER A 957 -54.55 42.42 60.98
C SER A 957 -54.43 41.89 59.54
N TYR A 958 -54.62 40.58 59.34
CA TYR A 958 -54.58 39.93 58.03
C TYR A 958 -55.85 40.18 57.21
N PHE A 959 -57.02 40.26 57.85
CA PHE A 959 -58.30 40.52 57.17
C PHE A 959 -58.24 41.79 56.32
N ARG A 960 -57.61 42.87 56.80
CA ARG A 960 -57.44 44.10 56.02
C ARG A 960 -56.61 43.88 54.74
N THR A 961 -55.55 43.08 54.84
CA THR A 961 -54.68 42.74 53.71
C THR A 961 -55.41 41.84 52.72
N TRP A 962 -56.18 40.86 53.21
CA TRP A 962 -56.99 39.95 52.38
C TRP A 962 -58.16 40.67 51.71
N ASP A 963 -58.78 41.66 52.36
CA ASP A 963 -59.82 42.52 51.76
C ASP A 963 -59.26 43.38 50.63
N GLU A 964 -58.04 43.93 50.78
CA GLU A 964 -57.35 44.67 49.72
C GLU A 964 -57.01 43.74 48.54
N ASP A 965 -56.52 42.53 48.81
CA ASP A 965 -56.20 41.52 47.78
C ASP A 965 -57.45 41.03 47.03
N ALA A 966 -58.55 40.74 47.75
CA ALA A 966 -59.82 40.32 47.16
C ALA A 966 -60.42 41.43 46.27
N ARG A 967 -60.36 42.69 46.71
CA ARG A 967 -60.74 43.86 45.90
C ARG A 967 -59.84 44.03 44.69
N HIS A 968 -58.54 43.79 44.83
CA HIS A 968 -57.58 43.88 43.75
C HIS A 968 -57.87 42.83 42.66
N ASP A 969 -58.08 41.58 43.04
CA ASP A 969 -58.51 40.48 42.15
C ASP A 969 -59.85 40.80 41.45
N SER A 970 -60.83 41.31 42.19
CA SER A 970 -62.15 41.68 41.66
C SER A 970 -62.07 42.83 40.65
N SER A 971 -61.31 43.88 40.99
CA SER A 971 -61.10 45.03 40.11
C SER A 971 -60.39 44.65 38.80
N ARG A 972 -59.44 43.71 38.84
CA ARG A 972 -58.78 43.14 37.66
C ARG A 972 -59.78 42.40 36.78
N ASN A 973 -60.65 41.59 37.38
CA ASN A 973 -61.71 40.89 36.67
C ASN A 973 -62.67 41.86 35.95
N GLN A 974 -63.12 42.92 36.64
CA GLN A 974 -63.99 43.95 36.06
C GLN A 974 -63.32 44.77 34.95
N ARG A 975 -62.03 45.12 35.09
CA ARG A 975 -61.26 45.83 34.04
C ARG A 975 -61.12 45.00 32.76
N ARG A 976 -61.07 43.67 32.89
CA ARG A 976 -61.04 42.75 31.75
C ARG A 976 -62.38 42.65 31.04
N GLY A 977 -63.50 42.54 31.77
CA GLY A 977 -64.85 42.52 31.17
C GLY A 977 -65.16 43.78 30.35
N LYS A 978 -64.70 44.96 30.78
CA LYS A 978 -64.90 46.23 30.04
C LYS A 978 -64.07 46.37 28.75
N ARG A 979 -63.02 45.58 28.54
CA ARG A 979 -62.19 45.58 27.31
C ARG A 979 -62.62 44.54 26.27
N GLY A 980 -63.65 43.74 26.54
CA GLY A 980 -64.11 42.62 25.69
C GLY A 980 -64.88 42.98 24.42
N GLY A 981 -64.83 44.22 23.93
CA GLY A 981 -65.71 44.68 22.84
C GLY A 981 -65.15 44.63 21.40
N ARG A 982 -63.86 44.41 21.15
CA ARG A 982 -63.33 44.36 19.77
C ARG A 982 -62.16 43.39 19.62
N SER A 983 -62.27 42.55 18.58
CA SER A 983 -61.25 41.62 18.05
C SER A 983 -61.12 40.28 18.77
N GLY A 984 -61.86 39.29 18.28
CA GLY A 984 -61.47 37.90 18.39
C GLY A 984 -60.52 37.58 17.23
N HIS A 985 -59.23 37.43 17.52
CA HIS A 985 -58.24 36.57 16.83
C HIS A 985 -57.08 36.38 17.82
N THR A 986 -56.85 35.12 18.22
CA THR A 986 -55.66 34.55 18.90
C THR A 986 -54.91 35.44 19.91
N LYS A 987 -55.47 35.59 21.12
CA LYS A 987 -54.69 36.03 22.28
C LYS A 987 -53.68 34.93 22.66
N ARG A 988 -52.47 35.03 22.12
CA ARG A 988 -51.26 34.47 22.75
C ARG A 988 -51.25 34.91 24.23
N GLN A 989 -50.66 34.10 25.12
CA GLN A 989 -50.29 34.60 26.44
C GLN A 989 -49.60 35.96 26.26
N PRO A 990 -49.87 36.96 27.11
CA PRO A 990 -49.15 38.23 27.01
C PRO A 990 -47.65 37.91 26.99
N GLN A 991 -46.93 38.32 25.94
CA GLN A 991 -45.47 38.52 26.01
C GLN A 991 -45.16 39.75 26.88
N GLU A 992 -46.01 40.03 27.86
CA GLU A 992 -45.84 41.14 28.76
C GLU A 992 -44.93 40.67 29.90
N PRO A 993 -43.96 41.51 30.30
CA PRO A 993 -43.06 41.22 31.42
C PRO A 993 -43.85 40.81 32.67
N VAL A 994 -43.39 39.80 33.42
CA VAL A 994 -44.03 39.36 34.67
C VAL A 994 -43.27 39.95 35.87
N PRO A 995 -43.62 41.14 36.38
CA PRO A 995 -42.87 41.75 37.47
C PRO A 995 -43.03 40.98 38.79
N SER A 996 -41.91 40.69 39.47
CA SER A 996 -41.87 40.21 40.86
C SER A 996 -41.40 41.32 41.80
N HIS A 997 -42.37 42.02 42.38
CA HIS A 997 -42.10 43.05 43.39
C HIS A 997 -41.52 42.48 44.68
N HIS A 998 -41.85 41.22 45.03
CA HIS A 998 -41.32 40.53 46.20
C HIS A 998 -39.81 40.30 46.07
N GLU A 999 -39.37 39.64 45.00
CA GLU A 999 -37.96 39.35 44.76
C GLU A 999 -37.15 40.63 44.62
N SER A 1000 -37.63 41.58 43.80
CA SER A 1000 -36.98 42.90 43.64
C SER A 1000 -36.65 43.56 44.99
N ARG A 1001 -37.60 43.57 45.94
CA ARG A 1001 -37.36 44.15 47.26
C ARG A 1001 -36.40 43.35 48.12
N GLN A 1002 -36.43 42.01 48.06
CA GLN A 1002 -35.49 41.18 48.81
C GLN A 1002 -34.05 41.43 48.34
N TRP A 1003 -33.81 41.45 47.03
CA TRP A 1003 -32.52 41.76 46.45
C TRP A 1003 -32.02 43.17 46.81
N ILE A 1004 -32.90 44.18 46.80
CA ILE A 1004 -32.56 45.54 47.29
C ILE A 1004 -32.22 45.55 48.78
N LYS A 1005 -32.97 44.81 49.60
CA LYS A 1005 -32.72 44.74 51.05
C LYS A 1005 -31.36 44.10 51.31
N GLN A 1006 -31.02 43.02 50.60
CA GLN A 1006 -29.74 42.36 50.70
C GLN A 1006 -28.59 43.27 50.24
N ALA A 1007 -28.77 43.98 49.11
CA ALA A 1007 -27.81 44.97 48.64
C ALA A 1007 -27.54 46.06 49.69
N LYS A 1008 -28.58 46.56 50.36
CA LYS A 1008 -28.44 47.54 51.45
C LYS A 1008 -27.67 46.97 52.64
N VAL A 1009 -27.98 45.75 53.06
CA VAL A 1009 -27.27 45.09 54.17
C VAL A 1009 -25.79 44.89 53.85
N HIS A 1010 -25.48 44.42 52.64
CA HIS A 1010 -24.09 44.27 52.18
C HIS A 1010 -23.35 45.61 52.17
N LEU A 1011 -24.01 46.68 51.72
CA LEU A 1011 -23.41 48.01 51.67
C LEU A 1011 -23.22 48.61 53.07
N THR A 1012 -24.17 48.41 53.98
CA THR A 1012 -24.00 48.77 55.40
C THR A 1012 -22.84 48.02 56.03
N GLY A 1013 -22.72 46.71 55.79
CA GLY A 1013 -21.58 45.92 56.24
C GLY A 1013 -20.26 46.44 55.67
N ALA A 1014 -20.19 46.77 54.38
CA ALA A 1014 -18.99 47.34 53.76
C ALA A 1014 -18.54 48.66 54.43
N VAL A 1015 -19.50 49.51 54.82
CA VAL A 1015 -19.25 50.77 55.54
C VAL A 1015 -18.74 50.51 56.96
N GLU A 1016 -19.28 49.52 57.66
CA GLU A 1016 -18.83 49.14 59.01
C GLU A 1016 -17.42 48.53 59.02
N PHE A 1017 -17.03 47.81 57.96
CA PHE A 1017 -15.68 47.26 57.82
C PHE A 1017 -14.64 48.30 57.31
N LEU A 1018 -15.09 49.43 56.77
CA LEU A 1018 -14.24 50.48 56.18
C LEU A 1018 -13.15 51.03 57.13
N PRO A 1019 -13.42 51.30 58.42
CA PRO A 1019 -12.42 51.81 59.36
C PRO A 1019 -11.27 50.83 59.65
N HIS A 1020 -11.45 49.54 59.38
CA HIS A 1020 -10.48 48.47 59.62
C HIS A 1020 -9.67 48.11 58.35
N ALA A 1021 -9.83 48.90 57.29
CA ALA A 1021 -9.18 48.70 56.01
C ALA A 1021 -7.77 49.31 55.98
N GLU A 1022 -6.83 48.79 56.76
CA GLU A 1022 -5.41 49.05 56.48
C GLU A 1022 -5.04 48.39 55.14
N LYS A 1023 -4.26 49.09 54.30
CA LYS A 1023 -3.97 48.71 52.91
C LYS A 1023 -3.54 47.23 52.82
N GLY A 1024 -4.41 46.39 52.26
CA GLY A 1024 -4.22 44.94 52.23
C GLY A 1024 -5.52 44.16 51.89
N PRO A 1025 -5.58 42.84 52.15
CA PRO A 1025 -6.66 41.95 51.72
C PRO A 1025 -8.07 42.37 52.19
N ASN A 1026 -8.17 43.10 53.31
CA ASN A 1026 -9.43 43.65 53.81
C ASN A 1026 -10.04 44.68 52.86
N PHE A 1027 -9.21 45.48 52.18
CA PHE A 1027 -9.70 46.47 51.21
C PHE A 1027 -10.30 45.80 49.97
N ASN A 1028 -9.67 44.72 49.48
CA ASN A 1028 -10.19 43.96 48.34
C ASN A 1028 -11.55 43.30 48.66
N ILE A 1029 -11.72 42.81 49.90
CA ILE A 1029 -12.99 42.25 50.38
C ILE A 1029 -14.08 43.32 50.40
N ILE A 1030 -13.78 44.53 50.90
CA ILE A 1030 -14.72 45.66 50.89
C ILE A 1030 -15.10 46.03 49.45
N CYS A 1031 -14.13 46.12 48.54
CA CYS A 1031 -14.40 46.38 47.12
C CYS A 1031 -15.31 45.31 46.50
N MET A 1032 -15.09 44.03 46.83
CA MET A 1032 -15.92 42.92 46.36
C MET A 1032 -17.34 42.99 46.93
N ILE A 1033 -17.50 43.31 48.22
CA ILE A 1033 -18.84 43.49 48.85
C ILE A 1033 -19.57 44.66 48.20
N CYS A 1034 -18.89 45.78 47.95
CA CYS A 1034 -19.46 46.92 47.22
C CYS A 1034 -19.87 46.53 45.79
N TYR A 1035 -19.03 45.78 45.07
CA TYR A 1035 -19.32 45.27 43.73
C TYR A 1035 -20.58 44.40 43.74
N GLN A 1036 -20.65 43.43 44.67
CA GLN A 1036 -21.79 42.53 44.83
C GLN A 1036 -23.08 43.29 45.23
N SER A 1037 -22.95 44.36 46.02
CA SER A 1037 -24.09 45.20 46.41
C SER A 1037 -24.72 45.89 45.19
N VAL A 1038 -23.88 46.38 44.27
CA VAL A 1038 -24.34 46.99 43.00
C VAL A 1038 -24.95 45.94 42.08
N GLU A 1039 -24.33 44.77 41.95
CA GLU A 1039 -24.88 43.64 41.19
C GLU A 1039 -26.29 43.27 41.67
N MET A 1040 -26.47 43.10 42.98
CA MET A 1040 -27.76 42.76 43.59
C MET A 1040 -28.82 43.84 43.37
N ALA A 1041 -28.44 45.12 43.46
CA ALA A 1041 -29.35 46.24 43.20
C ALA A 1041 -29.80 46.28 41.72
N LEU A 1042 -28.92 45.95 40.77
CA LEU A 1042 -29.28 45.88 39.36
C LEU A 1042 -30.18 44.67 39.06
N LYS A 1043 -29.91 43.50 39.65
CA LYS A 1043 -30.77 42.31 39.54
C LYS A 1043 -32.18 42.58 40.08
N ALA A 1044 -32.31 43.34 41.16
CA ALA A 1044 -33.61 43.76 41.68
C ALA A 1044 -34.44 44.55 40.65
N MET A 1045 -33.81 45.36 39.81
CA MET A 1045 -34.50 46.11 38.75
C MET A 1045 -35.01 45.19 37.64
N PHE A 1046 -34.28 44.10 37.34
CA PHE A 1046 -34.76 43.08 36.41
C PHE A 1046 -35.97 42.34 36.97
N TYR A 1047 -35.95 41.92 38.24
CA TYR A 1047 -37.14 41.34 38.89
C TYR A 1047 -38.34 42.29 38.88
N GLN A 1048 -38.13 43.60 38.98
CA GLN A 1048 -39.21 44.60 38.88
C GLN A 1048 -39.78 44.73 37.46
N LYS A 1049 -39.01 44.39 36.43
CA LYS A 1049 -39.46 44.39 35.03
C LYS A 1049 -40.07 43.05 34.66
N ASP A 1050 -39.28 41.98 34.75
CA ASP A 1050 -39.67 40.62 34.41
C ASP A 1050 -38.91 39.59 35.27
N ALA A 1051 -39.64 38.87 36.10
CA ALA A 1051 -39.13 37.81 36.96
C ALA A 1051 -38.68 36.57 36.16
N ASN A 1052 -39.16 36.41 34.92
CA ASN A 1052 -38.78 35.28 34.07
C ASN A 1052 -37.56 35.58 33.19
N SER A 1053 -37.01 36.81 33.24
CA SER A 1053 -35.92 37.27 32.36
C SER A 1053 -34.85 38.01 33.17
N ILE A 1054 -34.15 37.28 34.03
CA ILE A 1054 -33.05 37.81 34.85
C ILE A 1054 -31.73 37.46 34.16
N PRO A 1055 -30.82 38.42 33.93
CA PRO A 1055 -29.52 38.09 33.34
C PRO A 1055 -28.61 37.35 34.33
N ASP A 1056 -28.02 36.23 33.88
CA ASP A 1056 -27.11 35.40 34.69
C ASP A 1056 -25.69 35.97 34.83
N THR A 1057 -25.47 37.18 34.30
CA THR A 1057 -24.18 37.84 34.35
C THR A 1057 -23.97 38.50 35.73
N LYS A 1058 -22.76 38.37 36.27
CA LYS A 1058 -22.32 39.13 37.45
C LYS A 1058 -21.66 40.45 37.07
N ASN A 1059 -21.45 40.68 35.77
CA ASN A 1059 -20.81 41.88 35.24
C ASN A 1059 -21.76 43.08 35.31
N ILE A 1060 -21.45 44.04 36.19
CA ILE A 1060 -22.24 45.27 36.40
C ILE A 1060 -22.45 46.05 35.10
N LEU A 1061 -21.45 46.11 34.21
CA LEU A 1061 -21.55 46.85 32.94
C LEU A 1061 -22.58 46.23 32.00
N GLU A 1062 -22.56 44.90 31.87
CA GLU A 1062 -23.54 44.18 31.04
C GLU A 1062 -24.95 44.24 31.64
N LEU A 1063 -25.08 44.17 32.97
CA LEU A 1063 -26.35 44.36 33.67
C LEU A 1063 -26.90 45.78 33.45
N ALA A 1064 -26.04 46.80 33.49
CA ALA A 1064 -26.44 48.19 33.28
C ALA A 1064 -26.89 48.47 31.85
N VAL A 1065 -26.16 47.99 30.84
CA VAL A 1065 -26.48 48.18 29.40
C VAL A 1065 -27.82 47.52 29.01
N LYS A 1066 -28.17 46.41 29.67
CA LYS A 1066 -29.45 45.72 29.48
C LYS A 1066 -30.64 46.43 30.15
N LEU A 1067 -30.38 47.41 31.04
CA LEU A 1067 -31.41 48.27 31.64
C LEU A 1067 -31.54 49.55 30.80
N ASP A 1068 -32.75 50.11 30.78
CA ASP A 1068 -33.12 51.22 29.88
C ASP A 1068 -32.22 52.47 30.05
N ARG A 1069 -32.12 53.29 28.99
CA ARG A 1069 -31.06 54.30 28.70
C ARG A 1069 -30.75 55.34 29.80
N GLY A 1070 -31.60 55.49 30.80
CA GLY A 1070 -31.41 56.44 31.91
C GLY A 1070 -30.42 56.00 32.99
N LEU A 1071 -30.16 54.68 33.11
CA LEU A 1071 -29.19 54.13 34.08
C LEU A 1071 -27.78 54.01 33.49
N ASP A 1072 -27.67 53.81 32.17
CA ASP A 1072 -26.41 53.82 31.43
C ASP A 1072 -25.60 55.10 31.69
N THR A 1073 -26.27 56.25 31.74
CA THR A 1073 -25.61 57.55 32.00
C THR A 1073 -25.10 57.69 33.44
N LEU A 1074 -25.70 56.98 34.40
CA LEU A 1074 -25.30 57.01 35.81
C LEU A 1074 -24.16 56.02 36.09
N VAL A 1075 -24.21 54.84 35.47
CA VAL A 1075 -23.14 53.83 35.53
C VAL A 1075 -21.91 54.27 34.73
N GLN A 1076 -22.07 54.87 33.54
CA GLN A 1076 -20.95 55.47 32.80
C GLN A 1076 -20.29 56.61 33.59
N LYS A 1077 -21.06 57.44 34.30
CA LYS A 1077 -20.50 58.49 35.19
C LYS A 1077 -19.69 57.92 36.35
N LEU A 1078 -20.10 56.79 36.92
CA LEU A 1078 -19.37 56.10 37.98
C LEU A 1078 -18.09 55.43 37.46
N VAL A 1079 -18.12 54.84 36.25
CA VAL A 1079 -16.96 54.22 35.61
C VAL A 1079 -15.95 55.27 35.11
N LEU A 1080 -16.41 56.46 34.73
CA LEU A 1080 -15.58 57.57 34.25
C LEU A 1080 -15.04 58.50 35.36
N MET A 1081 -15.27 58.20 36.65
CA MET A 1081 -14.60 58.94 37.71
C MET A 1081 -13.09 58.65 37.67
N PRO A 1082 -12.22 59.64 37.39
CA PRO A 1082 -10.80 59.39 37.28
C PRO A 1082 -10.21 59.01 38.64
N TYR A 1083 -9.44 57.91 38.66
CA TYR A 1083 -8.50 57.55 39.72
C TYR A 1083 -7.58 58.75 40.01
N LYS A 1084 -7.85 59.53 41.06
CA LYS A 1084 -6.85 60.42 41.66
C LYS A 1084 -6.16 59.67 42.80
N SER A 1085 -4.84 59.57 42.70
CA SER A 1085 -3.97 58.88 43.66
C SER A 1085 -4.06 59.47 45.09
N PRO A 1086 -3.61 58.73 46.13
CA PRO A 1086 -3.98 58.97 47.52
C PRO A 1086 -3.03 59.94 48.24
N VAL A 1087 -3.49 61.15 48.58
CA VAL A 1087 -3.01 61.94 49.74
C VAL A 1087 -4.16 62.87 50.23
N PRO A 1088 -4.15 63.37 51.48
CA PRO A 1088 -5.20 63.16 52.46
C PRO A 1088 -6.13 64.39 52.57
N TYR A 1089 -7.40 64.24 52.23
CA TYR A 1089 -8.43 65.21 52.61
C TYR A 1089 -9.21 64.69 53.83
N TRP A 1090 -8.53 64.71 54.97
CA TRP A 1090 -9.10 64.42 56.30
C TRP A 1090 -9.70 65.68 56.96
N SER A 1091 -10.20 66.68 56.22
CA SER A 1091 -10.61 67.93 56.86
C SER A 1091 -11.72 68.76 56.21
N LEU A 1092 -12.61 68.21 55.38
CA LEU A 1092 -13.66 69.04 54.76
C LEU A 1092 -15.09 68.48 54.70
N TYR A 1093 -15.39 67.35 55.36
CA TYR A 1093 -16.79 66.87 55.48
C TYR A 1093 -17.17 66.42 56.90
N GLN A 1094 -16.56 67.05 57.91
CA GLN A 1094 -17.00 66.92 59.31
C GLN A 1094 -17.65 68.21 59.85
N THR A 1095 -17.95 69.18 58.98
CA THR A 1095 -18.51 70.49 59.39
C THR A 1095 -19.83 70.89 58.72
N GLU A 1096 -20.52 69.97 58.04
CA GLU A 1096 -21.83 70.29 57.41
C GLU A 1096 -22.96 69.27 57.66
N PHE A 1097 -22.78 68.28 58.54
CA PHE A 1097 -23.89 67.37 58.92
C PHE A 1097 -24.27 67.37 60.41
N GLU A 1098 -23.60 68.18 61.23
CA GLU A 1098 -24.08 68.57 62.55
C GLU A 1098 -24.22 70.09 62.61
N LEU A 1099 -25.31 70.62 62.04
CA LEU A 1099 -26.01 71.85 62.44
C LEU A 1099 -27.05 72.24 61.37
N LYS A 1100 -28.20 71.53 61.38
CA LYS A 1100 -29.54 72.13 61.38
C LYS A 1100 -30.60 71.02 61.48
N THR A 1101 -30.96 70.82 62.74
CA THR A 1101 -32.05 70.06 63.34
C THR A 1101 -33.43 70.30 62.75
N GLY A 1102 -34.30 69.27 62.81
CA GLY A 1102 -35.69 69.45 63.24
C GLY A 1102 -36.78 69.03 62.25
N GLN A 1103 -37.60 68.06 62.71
CA GLN A 1103 -38.83 67.46 62.15
C GLN A 1103 -38.68 66.24 61.24
#